data_AF-F3M2N7-F1
#
_entry.id   AF-F3M2N7-F1
#
_cell.length_a   1.000
_cell.length_b   1.000
_cell.length_c   1.000
_cell.angle_alpha   90.00
_cell.angle_beta   90.00
_cell.angle_gamma   90.00
#
_symmetry.space_group_name_H-M   'P 1'
#
loop_
_entity.id
_entity.type
_entity.pdbx_description
1 polymer ?
#
loop_
_entity_poly.entity_id
_entity_poly.type
_entity_poly.pdbx_seq_one_letter_code
_entity_poly.pdbx_strand_id
1 'polypeptide(L)'
;MKPVVREHIQQLDVSLGGGIVSEKIRVDTIDNPILIIGLGGTGIDALLRLKYQINRRFKLPEDPLSKKRMDKPDNVEFLAFETNEQDKNKRYKGIGLDPINEFVLLSNAEIGGLLQNRSILEPYITDWLSPELSITDGMNGAAGVRQAGRLLLFTKITQVVQAIDKKIKTLSVGTNKKLMVFLLTGLSGGTGSGCFLDIAYIVRGIIERDHGSAGIDRVNTLGYLFTPDINLANKSLSEHTREYIKKNGYAALKELDYWMNVDARGERFKQQYGNILNVNSPLPPFNLCHLISATNTEGKLLENAYDYCMNVTAENITNFMASEEKQSGEEFAIHDYISNIRTNIAQMNKAYPANYDYNIIGASSAVLPIEEMTTYLAYRVFGKMQTMFEKAPSQEDVEKFASKLGIDLDSMTKNFESRVPEPLPGYQNSERLSYANVVKNQVINMDTELEQNFLARAREEYIKAKKQLPGEIVAQFSDQIRRMFLHPQQGPFYVSRLIYTEKGFSLLKMLLSYIEALRENLTRIPRDIESAREQAIDRLGDAKSAFVSKDKKKNIYIEAKINEYWLEADVERTEQMIEFYEDLYDLLNQENNRIYSVYTEILNALNSIFAKNGDILVNGEEQQDHKGNKTYYWNLVSVPDISDVINKIMDQKDVDDLIRDFAQELLSHANRWTREQEIDVVRSISEFLTDKFGDLITRSMEDFLVMKFGQEDSIEKFVERNIASKLDDEAVPVFHLSNSAGNLYFPSWGFVSVPVQAPSILKGIRNYQNNSVGKSHFTVKESEVKNRIFWLNTKNGVPLFVYTPLKVYEESYERTIMDKEGVGRHLVQTDRNNWTYLPSPIPEKSWGDTYVNPRVQDYNARVRAEFNQALEFKVVIQKDVDQNTSSRYAVVFTKPFDLNELLRAYDLQLDSPKPNLGEVKRAWTELKRLMNEGLERVGSKDIFNSINEDMAKENLIRSPEMIRIVREELKKYAAIAAKITEFELLISDNQNEEKWLDQFIEALYTGTITKKGALFVYDRDPEEDSWEPFANLLKSVNDVEYEVYKHFRQLDEKSRSTLLRKSSRRDQELTASEDITPLLTKLGELSERFLETRDRLEYEKVELADGEERYQFYRQVSSKLNDIRRRLK
;
A
#
# COMPACT_ATOMS: atom_id res chain seq x y z
N MET A 1 -22.96 13.73 29.80
CA MET A 1 -22.07 13.88 28.62
C MET A 1 -22.29 12.81 27.56
N LYS A 2 -22.51 13.23 26.31
CA LYS A 2 -22.76 12.34 25.15
C LYS A 2 -21.46 11.66 24.66
N PRO A 3 -21.51 10.42 24.12
CA PRO A 3 -20.31 9.67 23.69
C PRO A 3 -19.45 10.41 22.67
N VAL A 4 -20.06 11.04 21.66
CA VAL A 4 -19.36 11.77 20.59
C VAL A 4 -18.55 12.95 21.14
N VAL A 5 -19.10 13.67 22.12
CA VAL A 5 -18.43 14.79 22.79
C VAL A 5 -17.20 14.31 23.55
N ARG A 6 -17.34 13.17 24.25
CA ARG A 6 -16.25 12.56 25.00
C ARG A 6 -15.12 12.11 24.07
N GLU A 7 -15.46 11.53 22.92
CA GLU A 7 -14.48 11.12 21.91
C GLU A 7 -13.72 12.33 21.33
N HIS A 8 -14.42 13.42 20.99
CA HIS A 8 -13.78 14.66 20.53
C HIS A 8 -12.85 15.26 21.58
N ILE A 9 -13.27 15.34 22.85
CA ILE A 9 -12.44 15.89 23.93
C ILE A 9 -11.22 14.99 24.20
N GLN A 10 -11.34 13.67 24.05
CA GLN A 10 -10.20 12.74 24.16
C GLN A 10 -9.10 12.96 23.11
N GLN A 11 -9.41 13.59 21.97
CA GLN A 11 -8.38 13.95 20.97
C GLN A 11 -7.40 15.02 21.48
N LEU A 12 -7.71 15.70 22.58
CA LEU A 12 -6.81 16.64 23.25
C LEU A 12 -5.84 15.94 24.23
N ASP A 13 -6.04 14.66 24.54
CA ASP A 13 -5.23 13.96 25.53
C ASP A 13 -3.82 13.68 24.98
N VAL A 14 -2.82 14.33 25.57
CA VAL A 14 -1.40 14.21 25.15
C VAL A 14 -0.89 12.79 25.36
N SER A 15 -1.39 12.06 26.36
CA SER A 15 -1.00 10.65 26.60
C SER A 15 -1.46 9.70 25.49
N LEU A 16 -2.46 10.11 24.70
CA LEU A 16 -2.96 9.36 23.53
C LEU A 16 -2.37 9.90 22.22
N GLY A 17 -1.40 10.81 22.28
CA GLY A 17 -0.82 11.49 21.13
C GLY A 17 -1.68 12.61 20.54
N GLY A 18 -2.67 13.06 21.32
CA GLY A 18 -3.48 14.23 21.09
C GLY A 18 -2.78 15.54 21.50
N GLY A 19 -3.50 16.65 21.38
CA GLY A 19 -2.97 17.98 21.69
C GLY A 19 -3.63 19.05 20.85
N ILE A 20 -3.32 20.32 21.13
CA ILE A 20 -3.89 21.47 20.39
C ILE A 20 -2.98 21.87 19.24
N VAL A 21 -3.47 21.68 18.02
CA VAL A 21 -2.81 22.16 16.80
C VAL A 21 -3.39 23.51 16.39
N SER A 22 -2.55 24.54 16.33
CA SER A 22 -2.96 25.87 15.86
C SER A 22 -3.11 25.91 14.34
N GLU A 23 -4.10 26.66 13.85
CA GLU A 23 -4.26 26.91 12.41
C GLU A 23 -3.12 27.74 11.81
N LYS A 24 -2.46 28.59 12.62
CA LYS A 24 -1.39 29.48 12.14
C LYS A 24 -0.09 28.75 11.78
N ILE A 25 0.09 27.50 12.21
CA ILE A 25 1.29 26.69 11.91
C ILE A 25 1.05 25.66 10.80
N ARG A 26 -0.17 25.56 10.29
CA ARG A 26 -0.52 24.64 9.22
C ARG A 26 -0.12 25.21 7.87
N VAL A 27 0.45 24.37 7.02
CA VAL A 27 0.95 24.73 5.69
C VAL A 27 0.08 24.17 4.58
N ASP A 28 0.23 24.68 3.36
CA ASP A 28 -0.44 24.12 2.20
C ASP A 28 0.35 22.90 1.67
N THR A 29 -0.35 22.01 0.97
CA THR A 29 0.30 20.95 0.19
C THR A 29 0.77 21.52 -1.15
N ILE A 30 1.66 20.80 -1.84
CA ILE A 30 1.93 21.03 -3.27
C ILE A 30 0.65 20.83 -4.09
N ASP A 31 0.55 21.48 -5.25
CA ASP A 31 -0.66 21.45 -6.10
C ASP A 31 -0.94 20.09 -6.77
N ASN A 32 0.00 19.15 -6.72
CA ASN A 32 -0.16 17.84 -7.34
C ASN A 32 -1.23 17.00 -6.61
N PRO A 33 -2.05 16.23 -7.35
CA PRO A 33 -2.89 15.21 -6.73
C PRO A 33 -2.03 14.08 -6.15
N ILE A 34 -2.37 13.62 -4.95
CA ILE A 34 -1.57 12.65 -4.17
C ILE A 34 -2.45 11.48 -3.71
N LEU A 35 -2.09 10.26 -4.11
CA LEU A 35 -2.71 9.02 -3.65
C LEU A 35 -1.71 8.22 -2.82
N ILE A 36 -2.07 7.88 -1.59
CA ILE A 36 -1.20 7.12 -0.69
C ILE A 36 -1.87 5.77 -0.41
N ILE A 37 -1.18 4.69 -0.77
CA ILE A 37 -1.67 3.32 -0.66
C ILE A 37 -0.85 2.56 0.37
N GLY A 38 -1.48 2.10 1.45
CA GLY A 38 -0.91 1.18 2.42
C GLY A 38 -1.30 -0.26 2.12
N LEU A 39 -0.33 -1.15 1.98
CA LEU A 39 -0.57 -2.55 1.65
C LEU A 39 0.02 -3.48 2.72
N GLY A 40 -0.85 -4.32 3.29
CA GLY A 40 -0.47 -5.20 4.40
C GLY A 40 -0.24 -4.45 5.72
N GLY A 41 -0.12 -5.19 6.83
CA GLY A 41 0.00 -4.62 8.18
C GLY A 41 1.12 -3.57 8.35
N THR A 42 2.32 -3.83 7.84
CA THR A 42 3.43 -2.85 7.90
C THR A 42 3.19 -1.63 7.00
N GLY A 43 2.58 -1.81 5.82
CA GLY A 43 2.19 -0.69 4.95
C GLY A 43 1.11 0.19 5.59
N ILE A 44 0.15 -0.42 6.28
CA ILE A 44 -0.92 0.29 7.02
C ILE A 44 -0.34 1.04 8.23
N ASP A 45 0.62 0.46 8.94
CA ASP A 45 1.29 1.14 10.06
C ASP A 45 2.02 2.41 9.62
N ALA A 46 2.67 2.37 8.45
CA ALA A 46 3.28 3.54 7.83
C ALA A 46 2.21 4.55 7.36
N LEU A 47 1.15 4.07 6.72
CA LEU A 47 0.02 4.88 6.24
C LEU A 47 -0.64 5.66 7.38
N LEU A 48 -0.88 5.02 8.52
CA LEU A 48 -1.50 5.65 9.69
C LEU A 48 -0.61 6.75 10.30
N ARG A 49 0.71 6.53 10.36
CA ARG A 49 1.67 7.57 10.81
C ARG A 49 1.73 8.73 9.84
N LEU A 50 1.71 8.46 8.54
CA LEU A 50 1.65 9.49 7.51
C LEU A 50 0.35 10.28 7.56
N LYS A 51 -0.80 9.60 7.69
CA LYS A 51 -2.11 10.24 7.87
C LYS A 51 -2.14 11.12 9.13
N TYR A 52 -1.57 10.65 10.24
CA TYR A 52 -1.40 11.45 11.45
C TYR A 52 -0.56 12.71 11.21
N GLN A 53 0.59 12.60 10.54
CA GLN A 53 1.42 13.76 10.24
C GLN A 53 0.73 14.75 9.29
N ILE A 54 0.05 14.25 8.25
CA ILE A 54 -0.74 15.06 7.31
C ILE A 54 -1.84 15.84 8.04
N ASN A 55 -2.60 15.15 8.90
CA ASN A 55 -3.68 15.74 9.67
C ASN A 55 -3.21 16.88 10.59
N ARG A 56 -1.96 16.86 11.06
CA ARG A 56 -1.44 17.90 11.96
C ARG A 56 -0.68 19.01 11.26
N ARG A 57 -0.11 18.76 10.08
CA ARG A 57 0.75 19.74 9.39
C ARG A 57 0.05 20.55 8.32
N PHE A 58 -0.93 19.97 7.62
CA PHE A 58 -1.53 20.66 6.49
C PHE A 58 -2.81 21.38 6.87
N LYS A 59 -3.16 22.43 6.12
CA LYS A 59 -4.49 23.02 6.21
C LYS A 59 -5.52 21.98 5.78
N LEU A 60 -6.57 21.85 6.58
CA LEU A 60 -7.64 20.90 6.32
C LEU A 60 -8.90 21.68 5.94
N PRO A 61 -9.51 21.40 4.78
CA PRO A 61 -10.72 22.06 4.32
C PRO A 61 -11.91 21.75 5.22
N GLU A 62 -12.95 22.56 5.09
CA GLU A 62 -14.26 22.29 5.67
C GLU A 62 -15.18 21.64 4.64
N ASP A 63 -15.90 20.63 5.08
CA ASP A 63 -16.98 20.05 4.29
C ASP A 63 -18.07 21.12 4.05
N PRO A 64 -18.43 21.45 2.79
CA PRO A 64 -19.34 22.54 2.49
C PRO A 64 -20.74 22.41 3.11
N LEU A 65 -21.20 21.17 3.37
CA LEU A 65 -22.54 20.85 3.85
C LEU A 65 -22.60 20.78 5.38
N SER A 66 -21.79 19.92 5.96
CA SER A 66 -21.72 19.65 7.40
C SER A 66 -20.91 20.71 8.16
N LYS A 67 -20.13 21.55 7.46
CA LYS A 67 -19.19 22.52 8.04
C LYS A 67 -18.14 21.90 8.95
N LYS A 68 -18.02 20.56 8.94
CA LYS A 68 -17.00 19.84 9.70
C LYS A 68 -15.68 19.94 8.99
N ARG A 69 -14.63 20.07 9.80
CA ARG A 69 -13.27 19.96 9.31
C ARG A 69 -13.02 18.54 8.79
N MET A 70 -12.44 18.46 7.60
CA MET A 70 -11.98 17.19 7.04
C MET A 70 -10.71 16.73 7.78
N ASP A 71 -10.35 15.45 7.64
CA ASP A 71 -9.18 14.87 8.29
C ASP A 71 -7.90 14.94 7.41
N LYS A 72 -8.03 15.42 6.17
CA LYS A 72 -6.96 15.52 5.15
C LYS A 72 -7.22 16.67 4.14
N PRO A 73 -6.20 17.15 3.42
CA PRO A 73 -6.36 18.11 2.31
C PRO A 73 -7.13 17.54 1.11
N ASP A 74 -7.77 18.41 0.31
CA ASP A 74 -8.60 18.02 -0.84
C ASP A 74 -7.84 17.23 -1.93
N ASN A 75 -6.56 17.53 -2.12
CA ASN A 75 -5.72 16.89 -3.12
C ASN A 75 -5.02 15.61 -2.63
N VAL A 76 -5.43 15.07 -1.46
CA VAL A 76 -4.82 13.88 -0.86
C VAL A 76 -5.88 12.80 -0.62
N GLU A 77 -5.63 11.59 -1.11
CA GLU A 77 -6.46 10.41 -0.84
C GLU A 77 -5.66 9.26 -0.25
N PHE A 78 -6.31 8.50 0.66
CA PHE A 78 -5.75 7.30 1.28
C PHE A 78 -6.52 6.06 0.82
N LEU A 79 -5.78 4.95 0.70
CA LEU A 79 -6.37 3.63 0.49
C LEU A 79 -5.51 2.56 1.15
N ALA A 80 -6.15 1.58 1.78
CA ALA A 80 -5.51 0.48 2.44
C ALA A 80 -6.07 -0.85 1.98
N PHE A 81 -5.21 -1.86 1.86
CA PHE A 81 -5.59 -3.21 1.52
C PHE A 81 -4.97 -4.20 2.50
N GLU A 82 -5.81 -5.01 3.14
CA GLU A 82 -5.39 -6.05 4.07
C GLU A 82 -6.32 -7.25 4.02
N THR A 83 -5.77 -8.43 4.22
CA THR A 83 -6.45 -9.73 4.34
C THR A 83 -6.91 -10.03 5.77
N ASN A 84 -6.27 -9.44 6.78
CA ASN A 84 -6.62 -9.58 8.19
C ASN A 84 -7.70 -8.57 8.62
N GLU A 85 -8.83 -9.07 9.09
CA GLU A 85 -9.96 -8.23 9.56
C GLU A 85 -9.62 -7.41 10.81
N GLN A 86 -8.68 -7.87 11.64
CA GLN A 86 -8.30 -7.17 12.87
C GLN A 86 -7.68 -5.79 12.62
N ASP A 87 -7.06 -5.59 11.45
CA ASP A 87 -6.43 -4.32 11.07
C ASP A 87 -7.44 -3.27 10.60
N LYS A 88 -8.73 -3.63 10.40
CA LYS A 88 -9.78 -2.73 9.90
C LYS A 88 -10.01 -1.52 10.82
N ASN A 89 -9.93 -1.72 12.13
CA ASN A 89 -10.16 -0.69 13.14
C ASN A 89 -8.86 -0.17 13.77
N LYS A 90 -7.71 -0.44 13.13
CA LYS A 90 -6.40 -0.02 13.64
C LYS A 90 -6.31 1.49 13.69
N ARG A 91 -5.75 2.01 14.78
CA ARG A 91 -5.54 3.45 15.00
C ARG A 91 -4.12 3.73 15.45
N TYR A 92 -3.60 4.88 15.05
CA TYR A 92 -2.35 5.44 15.55
C TYR A 92 -2.63 6.82 16.13
N LYS A 93 -2.39 6.99 17.44
CA LYS A 93 -2.64 8.25 18.16
C LYS A 93 -4.02 8.87 17.88
N GLY A 94 -5.07 8.04 17.94
CA GLY A 94 -6.47 8.43 17.66
C GLY A 94 -6.87 8.42 16.18
N ILE A 95 -5.92 8.56 15.24
CA ILE A 95 -6.18 8.57 13.80
C ILE A 95 -6.36 7.14 13.28
N GLY A 96 -7.44 6.89 12.55
CA GLY A 96 -7.73 5.62 11.89
C GLY A 96 -8.02 5.82 10.40
N LEU A 97 -8.28 4.70 9.73
CA LEU A 97 -8.78 4.69 8.35
C LEU A 97 -10.31 4.65 8.36
N ASP A 98 -10.94 5.35 7.43
CA ASP A 98 -12.37 5.18 7.16
C ASP A 98 -12.63 3.74 6.67
N PRO A 99 -13.36 2.90 7.43
CA PRO A 99 -13.57 1.50 7.08
C PRO A 99 -14.38 1.27 5.80
N ILE A 100 -15.02 2.30 5.26
CA ILE A 100 -15.86 2.26 4.06
C ILE A 100 -15.08 2.83 2.86
N ASN A 101 -14.44 3.99 3.03
CA ASN A 101 -13.85 4.74 1.91
C ASN A 101 -12.33 4.60 1.77
N GLU A 102 -11.62 4.18 2.82
CA GLU A 102 -10.16 4.13 2.84
C GLU A 102 -9.62 2.72 3.08
N PHE A 103 -10.46 1.73 3.41
CA PHE A 103 -10.02 0.37 3.68
C PHE A 103 -10.78 -0.65 2.83
N VAL A 104 -10.03 -1.55 2.17
CA VAL A 104 -10.58 -2.67 1.41
C VAL A 104 -10.08 -3.97 2.02
N LEU A 105 -11.00 -4.72 2.63
CA LEU A 105 -10.73 -6.04 3.19
C LEU A 105 -10.63 -7.08 2.06
N LEU A 106 -9.47 -7.72 1.94
CA LEU A 106 -9.16 -8.75 0.94
C LEU A 106 -9.50 -10.17 1.42
N SER A 107 -10.17 -10.35 2.56
CA SER A 107 -10.48 -11.68 3.10
C SER A 107 -11.54 -12.42 2.29
N ASN A 108 -11.42 -13.75 2.27
CA ASN A 108 -12.43 -14.63 1.68
C ASN A 108 -12.42 -15.99 2.41
N ALA A 109 -13.53 -16.30 3.10
CA ALA A 109 -13.71 -17.55 3.84
C ALA A 109 -13.74 -18.79 2.92
N GLU A 110 -14.11 -18.63 1.65
CA GLU A 110 -14.29 -19.73 0.70
C GLU A 110 -13.00 -20.12 -0.05
N ILE A 111 -11.86 -19.49 0.27
CA ILE A 111 -10.60 -19.71 -0.46
C ILE A 111 -10.16 -21.18 -0.48
N GLY A 112 -10.40 -21.93 0.60
CA GLY A 112 -10.11 -23.36 0.66
C GLY A 112 -10.97 -24.16 -0.31
N GLY A 113 -12.26 -23.83 -0.43
CA GLY A 113 -13.17 -24.43 -1.41
C GLY A 113 -12.77 -24.12 -2.86
N LEU A 114 -12.34 -22.89 -3.13
CA LEU A 114 -11.82 -22.49 -4.45
C LEU A 114 -10.59 -23.32 -4.86
N LEU A 115 -9.67 -23.59 -3.92
CA LEU A 115 -8.48 -24.39 -4.17
C LEU A 115 -8.76 -25.90 -4.28
N GLN A 116 -9.87 -26.38 -3.69
CA GLN A 116 -10.34 -27.76 -3.87
C GLN A 116 -11.05 -27.96 -5.21
N ASN A 117 -11.78 -26.95 -5.70
CA ASN A 117 -12.47 -27.00 -6.98
C ASN A 117 -11.88 -26.00 -7.99
N ARG A 118 -10.62 -26.22 -8.38
CA ARG A 118 -9.88 -25.31 -9.27
C ARG A 118 -10.48 -25.12 -10.66
N SER A 119 -11.42 -25.96 -11.07
CA SER A 119 -12.10 -25.86 -12.37
C SER A 119 -12.94 -24.58 -12.55
N ILE A 120 -13.32 -23.92 -11.44
CA ILE A 120 -14.07 -22.65 -11.45
C ILE A 120 -13.14 -21.43 -11.43
N LEU A 121 -11.82 -21.63 -11.31
CA LEU A 121 -10.87 -20.53 -11.35
C LEU A 121 -10.69 -20.04 -12.78
N GLU A 122 -10.79 -18.72 -12.93
CA GLU A 122 -10.63 -18.08 -14.23
C GLU A 122 -9.19 -18.25 -14.77
N PRO A 123 -9.00 -18.25 -16.11
CA PRO A 123 -7.68 -18.38 -16.73
C PRO A 123 -6.65 -17.37 -16.20
N TYR A 124 -7.07 -16.12 -15.97
CA TYR A 124 -6.19 -15.07 -15.45
C TYR A 124 -5.73 -15.27 -13.99
N ILE A 125 -6.26 -16.28 -13.29
CA ILE A 125 -5.78 -16.78 -11.99
C ILE A 125 -4.89 -18.02 -12.19
N THR A 126 -5.36 -18.98 -12.98
CA THR A 126 -4.65 -20.25 -13.20
C THR A 126 -3.32 -20.09 -13.97
N ASP A 127 -3.13 -18.99 -14.70
CA ASP A 127 -1.87 -18.65 -15.39
C ASP A 127 -0.68 -18.39 -14.44
N TRP A 128 -0.93 -18.12 -13.15
CA TRP A 128 0.13 -17.86 -12.17
C TRP A 128 0.04 -18.70 -10.89
N LEU A 129 -1.17 -19.15 -10.52
CA LEU A 129 -1.41 -19.87 -9.28
C LEU A 129 -0.80 -21.27 -9.31
N SER A 130 -0.09 -21.64 -8.23
CA SER A 130 0.45 -23.00 -8.16
C SER A 130 -0.64 -24.07 -8.11
N PRO A 131 -0.53 -25.14 -8.95
CA PRO A 131 -1.46 -26.26 -8.91
C PRO A 131 -1.40 -27.02 -7.58
N GLU A 132 -0.28 -26.90 -6.85
CA GLU A 132 -0.04 -27.58 -5.57
C GLU A 132 -0.41 -26.72 -4.34
N LEU A 133 -0.75 -25.45 -4.53
CA LEU A 133 -1.09 -24.57 -3.40
C LEU A 133 -2.29 -25.12 -2.61
N SER A 134 -2.15 -25.23 -1.30
CA SER A 134 -3.21 -25.64 -0.39
C SER A 134 -3.27 -24.69 0.80
N ILE A 135 -4.45 -24.13 1.05
CA ILE A 135 -4.74 -23.21 2.15
C ILE A 135 -6.13 -23.56 2.69
N THR A 136 -6.28 -23.58 4.01
CA THR A 136 -7.52 -24.01 4.68
C THR A 136 -8.45 -22.87 5.07
N ASP A 137 -7.93 -21.68 5.35
CA ASP A 137 -8.71 -20.49 5.74
C ASP A 137 -8.05 -19.20 5.20
N GLY A 138 -8.88 -18.25 4.78
CA GLY A 138 -8.49 -16.91 4.30
C GLY A 138 -9.07 -15.76 5.13
N MET A 139 -9.72 -16.05 6.26
CA MET A 139 -10.29 -15.04 7.16
C MET A 139 -9.26 -14.41 8.10
N ASN A 140 -8.28 -15.20 8.56
CA ASN A 140 -7.22 -14.75 9.48
C ASN A 140 -5.94 -14.28 8.75
N GLY A 141 -6.12 -13.76 7.53
CA GLY A 141 -5.04 -13.29 6.67
C GLY A 141 -4.32 -14.38 5.86
N ALA A 142 -3.29 -13.97 5.13
CA ALA A 142 -2.56 -14.84 4.19
C ALA A 142 -1.58 -15.85 4.85
N ALA A 143 -1.54 -15.95 6.19
CA ALA A 143 -0.67 -16.86 6.96
C ALA A 143 0.83 -16.83 6.57
N GLY A 144 1.33 -15.69 6.06
CA GLY A 144 2.70 -15.58 5.57
C GLY A 144 2.95 -16.26 4.22
N VAL A 145 1.92 -16.71 3.49
CA VAL A 145 2.05 -17.28 2.14
C VAL A 145 1.75 -16.20 1.09
N ARG A 146 2.67 -15.97 0.15
CA ARG A 146 2.60 -14.85 -0.80
C ARG A 146 1.52 -15.04 -1.86
N GLN A 147 1.43 -16.24 -2.47
CA GLN A 147 0.35 -16.56 -3.40
C GLN A 147 -1.04 -16.58 -2.74
N ALA A 148 -1.12 -16.85 -1.43
CA ALA A 148 -2.37 -16.74 -0.68
C ALA A 148 -2.88 -15.29 -0.69
N GLY A 149 -2.00 -14.35 -0.33
CA GLY A 149 -2.30 -12.92 -0.36
C GLY A 149 -2.71 -12.45 -1.76
N ARG A 150 -1.97 -12.87 -2.79
CA ARG A 150 -2.32 -12.58 -4.18
C ARG A 150 -3.66 -13.18 -4.59
N LEU A 151 -3.96 -14.42 -4.22
CA LEU A 151 -5.26 -15.05 -4.54
C LEU A 151 -6.42 -14.30 -3.87
N LEU A 152 -6.26 -13.94 -2.59
CA LEU A 152 -7.22 -13.13 -1.85
C LEU A 152 -7.50 -11.78 -2.52
N LEU A 153 -6.45 -11.08 -2.98
CA LEU A 153 -6.58 -9.90 -3.83
C LEU A 153 -7.43 -10.19 -5.08
N PHE A 154 -7.15 -11.30 -5.78
CA PHE A 154 -7.86 -11.67 -7.00
C PHE A 154 -9.33 -12.03 -6.76
N THR A 155 -9.70 -12.57 -5.60
CA THR A 155 -11.11 -12.79 -5.23
C THR A 155 -11.89 -11.49 -5.06
N LYS A 156 -11.20 -10.37 -4.83
CA LYS A 156 -11.78 -9.02 -4.67
C LYS A 156 -11.34 -8.06 -5.78
N ILE A 157 -10.80 -8.56 -6.90
CA ILE A 157 -10.06 -7.72 -7.85
C ILE A 157 -10.89 -6.58 -8.44
N THR A 158 -12.16 -6.83 -8.75
CA THR A 158 -13.06 -5.80 -9.26
C THR A 158 -13.23 -4.67 -8.26
N GLN A 159 -13.41 -4.99 -6.97
CA GLN A 159 -13.52 -4.00 -5.90
C GLN A 159 -12.20 -3.21 -5.74
N VAL A 160 -11.06 -3.89 -5.80
CA VAL A 160 -9.73 -3.27 -5.71
C VAL A 160 -9.52 -2.26 -6.84
N VAL A 161 -9.74 -2.67 -8.10
CA VAL A 161 -9.58 -1.80 -9.27
C VAL A 161 -10.55 -0.61 -9.17
N GLN A 162 -11.81 -0.84 -8.81
CA GLN A 162 -12.80 0.23 -8.65
C GLN A 162 -12.45 1.21 -7.52
N ALA A 163 -11.93 0.72 -6.40
CA ALA A 163 -11.51 1.57 -5.28
C ALA A 163 -10.37 2.50 -5.70
N ILE A 164 -9.34 1.97 -6.37
CA ILE A 164 -8.22 2.78 -6.89
C ILE A 164 -8.71 3.77 -7.94
N ASP A 165 -9.51 3.31 -8.91
CA ASP A 165 -10.06 4.13 -10.00
C ASP A 165 -10.91 5.28 -9.46
N LYS A 166 -11.75 5.02 -8.45
CA LYS A 166 -12.55 6.06 -7.79
C LYS A 166 -11.67 7.14 -7.13
N LYS A 167 -10.60 6.74 -6.44
CA LYS A 167 -9.68 7.70 -5.81
C LYS A 167 -8.92 8.53 -6.85
N ILE A 168 -8.41 7.89 -7.91
CA ILE A 168 -7.73 8.58 -9.02
C ILE A 168 -8.66 9.60 -9.68
N LYS A 169 -9.91 9.20 -9.98
CA LYS A 169 -10.91 10.11 -10.59
C LYS A 169 -11.23 11.29 -9.68
N THR A 170 -11.39 11.06 -8.37
CA THR A 170 -11.65 12.12 -7.38
C THR A 170 -10.51 13.13 -7.36
N LEU A 171 -9.27 12.65 -7.30
CA LEU A 171 -8.07 13.49 -7.30
C LEU A 171 -7.82 14.23 -8.63
N SER A 172 -8.36 13.72 -9.74
CA SER A 172 -8.16 14.31 -11.07
C SER A 172 -9.15 15.43 -11.39
N VAL A 173 -10.16 15.67 -10.54
CA VAL A 173 -11.16 16.72 -10.77
C VAL A 173 -10.50 18.10 -10.72
N GLY A 174 -10.64 18.87 -11.80
CA GLY A 174 -10.19 20.26 -11.84
C GLY A 174 -8.67 20.47 -11.95
N THR A 175 -7.88 19.40 -12.12
CA THR A 175 -6.42 19.49 -12.27
C THR A 175 -5.88 18.63 -13.42
N ASN A 176 -4.83 19.12 -14.08
CA ASN A 176 -4.06 18.36 -15.08
C ASN A 176 -2.63 18.06 -14.60
N LYS A 177 -2.36 18.29 -13.31
CA LYS A 177 -1.05 18.02 -12.71
C LYS A 177 -0.80 16.51 -12.64
N LYS A 178 0.49 16.14 -12.60
CA LYS A 178 0.92 14.74 -12.52
C LYS A 178 0.48 14.12 -11.18
N LEU A 179 -0.19 12.96 -11.23
CA LEU A 179 -0.58 12.20 -10.04
C LEU A 179 0.65 11.60 -9.35
N MET A 180 0.78 11.87 -8.07
CA MET A 180 1.82 11.32 -7.21
C MET A 180 1.23 10.14 -6.43
N VAL A 181 1.77 8.94 -6.62
CA VAL A 181 1.30 7.72 -5.93
C VAL A 181 2.39 7.20 -5.02
N PHE A 182 2.12 7.16 -3.72
CA PHE A 182 3.00 6.59 -2.70
C PHE A 182 2.49 5.20 -2.31
N LEU A 183 3.24 4.14 -2.63
CA LEU A 183 2.89 2.78 -2.24
C LEU A 183 3.78 2.34 -1.07
N LEU A 184 3.16 2.12 0.09
CA LEU A 184 3.81 1.71 1.34
C LEU A 184 3.53 0.23 1.60
N THR A 185 4.57 -0.62 1.69
CA THR A 185 4.37 -2.06 1.90
C THR A 185 5.58 -2.75 2.53
N GLY A 186 5.33 -3.82 3.29
CA GLY A 186 6.38 -4.72 3.78
C GLY A 186 6.68 -5.86 2.78
N LEU A 187 7.96 -6.21 2.64
CA LEU A 187 8.42 -7.25 1.71
C LEU A 187 8.38 -8.68 2.26
N SER A 188 7.92 -8.88 3.49
CA SER A 188 7.98 -10.18 4.17
C SER A 188 6.65 -10.86 4.47
N GLY A 189 5.56 -10.09 4.59
CA GLY A 189 4.23 -10.62 4.91
C GLY A 189 3.51 -11.19 3.69
N GLY A 190 2.51 -12.05 3.88
CA GLY A 190 1.75 -12.66 2.77
C GLY A 190 0.98 -11.64 1.90
N THR A 191 0.34 -10.65 2.52
CA THR A 191 -0.42 -9.60 1.82
C THR A 191 0.49 -8.60 1.10
N GLY A 192 1.33 -7.89 1.88
CA GLY A 192 2.21 -6.83 1.38
C GLY A 192 3.12 -7.30 0.26
N SER A 193 3.91 -8.34 0.54
CA SER A 193 4.85 -8.90 -0.43
C SER A 193 4.14 -9.67 -1.56
N GLY A 194 2.91 -10.13 -1.33
CA GLY A 194 2.10 -10.87 -2.29
C GLY A 194 1.44 -10.01 -3.37
N CYS A 195 1.18 -8.73 -3.08
CA CYS A 195 0.28 -7.91 -3.89
C CYS A 195 0.92 -6.61 -4.44
N PHE A 196 2.11 -6.20 -3.99
CA PHE A 196 2.64 -4.87 -4.31
C PHE A 196 2.88 -4.64 -5.81
N LEU A 197 3.34 -5.66 -6.54
CA LEU A 197 3.52 -5.58 -7.99
C LEU A 197 2.17 -5.33 -8.68
N ASP A 198 1.16 -6.12 -8.32
CA ASP A 198 -0.17 -6.00 -8.91
C ASP A 198 -0.79 -4.62 -8.63
N ILE A 199 -0.72 -4.13 -7.39
CA ILE A 199 -1.26 -2.80 -7.06
C ILE A 199 -0.56 -1.69 -7.85
N ALA A 200 0.78 -1.73 -7.97
CA ALA A 200 1.52 -0.75 -8.76
C ALA A 200 1.12 -0.78 -10.24
N TYR A 201 0.97 -1.98 -10.81
CA TYR A 201 0.55 -2.14 -12.21
C TYR A 201 -0.93 -1.86 -12.46
N ILE A 202 -1.82 -2.05 -11.48
CA ILE A 202 -3.23 -1.62 -11.55
C ILE A 202 -3.31 -0.10 -11.65
N VAL A 203 -2.56 0.63 -10.81
CA VAL A 203 -2.48 2.09 -10.88
C VAL A 203 -2.02 2.55 -12.26
N ARG A 204 -0.92 1.97 -12.78
CA ARG A 204 -0.44 2.28 -14.15
C ARG A 204 -1.48 1.94 -15.21
N GLY A 205 -2.10 0.77 -15.10
CA GLY A 205 -3.12 0.29 -16.03
C GLY A 205 -4.33 1.20 -16.11
N ILE A 206 -4.82 1.72 -14.98
CA ILE A 206 -5.94 2.66 -14.94
C ILE A 206 -5.56 3.97 -15.67
N ILE A 207 -4.37 4.50 -15.40
CA ILE A 207 -3.89 5.73 -16.04
C ILE A 207 -3.65 5.53 -17.55
N GLU A 208 -3.06 4.41 -17.96
CA GLU A 208 -2.86 4.04 -19.37
C GLU A 208 -4.20 3.80 -20.09
N ARG A 209 -5.21 3.22 -19.42
CA ARG A 209 -6.57 3.04 -19.96
C ARG A 209 -7.24 4.37 -20.23
N ASP A 210 -7.13 5.32 -19.30
CA ASP A 210 -7.85 6.60 -19.36
C ASP A 210 -7.15 7.64 -20.25
N HIS A 211 -5.83 7.53 -20.45
CA HIS A 211 -5.02 8.52 -21.18
C HIS A 211 -4.16 7.96 -22.32
N GLY A 212 -4.22 6.65 -22.60
CA GLY A 212 -3.41 6.01 -23.63
C GLY A 212 -1.90 6.10 -23.33
N SER A 213 -1.08 6.17 -24.38
CA SER A 213 0.39 6.30 -24.25
C SER A 213 0.84 7.59 -23.54
N ALA A 214 0.04 8.65 -23.58
CA ALA A 214 0.29 9.89 -22.85
C ALA A 214 0.10 9.74 -21.32
N GLY A 215 -0.51 8.65 -20.86
CA GLY A 215 -0.69 8.34 -19.43
C GLY A 215 0.63 8.12 -18.68
N ILE A 216 1.69 7.72 -19.37
CA ILE A 216 3.03 7.49 -18.80
C ILE A 216 3.54 8.74 -18.07
N ASP A 217 3.32 9.91 -18.64
CA ASP A 217 3.78 11.19 -18.09
C ASP A 217 2.80 11.78 -17.06
N ARG A 218 1.62 11.17 -16.86
CA ARG A 218 0.58 11.64 -15.94
C ARG A 218 0.63 11.01 -14.55
N VAL A 219 1.48 10.01 -14.32
CA VAL A 219 1.63 9.36 -13.01
C VAL A 219 3.10 9.16 -12.63
N ASN A 220 3.43 9.45 -11.38
CA ASN A 220 4.68 9.05 -10.73
C ASN A 220 4.36 8.12 -9.58
N THR A 221 4.82 6.87 -9.68
CA THR A 221 4.63 5.87 -8.62
C THR A 221 5.92 5.72 -7.84
N LEU A 222 5.89 6.03 -6.54
CA LEU A 222 7.01 5.92 -5.62
C LEU A 222 6.75 4.77 -4.64
N GLY A 223 7.63 3.79 -4.62
CA GLY A 223 7.57 2.67 -3.69
C GLY A 223 8.37 2.97 -2.42
N TYR A 224 7.78 2.73 -1.26
CA TYR A 224 8.46 2.70 0.04
C TYR A 224 8.31 1.30 0.61
N LEU A 225 9.36 0.50 0.42
CA LEU A 225 9.34 -0.93 0.66
C LEU A 225 10.17 -1.25 1.91
N PHE A 226 9.50 -1.76 2.94
CA PHE A 226 10.13 -2.12 4.21
C PHE A 226 10.80 -3.50 4.10
N THR A 227 12.10 -3.55 4.32
CA THR A 227 12.90 -4.77 4.21
C THR A 227 12.69 -5.71 5.41
N PRO A 228 13.03 -7.01 5.28
CA PRO A 228 12.67 -8.03 6.28
C PRO A 228 13.24 -7.79 7.68
N ASP A 229 14.41 -7.16 7.76
CA ASP A 229 15.09 -6.85 9.02
C ASP A 229 14.27 -5.94 9.95
N ILE A 230 13.36 -5.12 9.41
CA ILE A 230 12.42 -4.30 10.19
C ILE A 230 11.50 -5.16 11.04
N ASN A 231 10.87 -6.18 10.45
CA ASN A 231 10.03 -7.09 11.22
C ASN A 231 10.90 -8.00 12.10
N LEU A 232 12.08 -8.44 11.63
CA LEU A 232 13.01 -9.27 12.40
C LEU A 232 13.63 -8.56 13.61
N ALA A 233 13.59 -7.23 13.67
CA ALA A 233 14.00 -6.46 14.84
C ALA A 233 13.14 -6.77 16.07
N ASN A 234 11.89 -7.24 15.86
CA ASN A 234 11.04 -7.67 16.95
C ASN A 234 11.54 -8.99 17.56
N LYS A 235 11.98 -8.94 18.83
CA LYS A 235 12.51 -10.07 19.58
C LYS A 235 11.44 -11.08 20.01
N SER A 236 10.15 -10.73 19.96
CA SER A 236 9.05 -11.63 20.38
C SER A 236 8.56 -12.59 19.30
N LEU A 237 9.10 -12.52 18.08
CA LEU A 237 8.69 -13.39 16.97
C LEU A 237 9.17 -14.84 17.18
N SER A 238 8.31 -15.81 16.85
CA SER A 238 8.68 -17.23 16.83
C SER A 238 9.70 -17.54 15.72
N GLU A 239 10.49 -18.60 15.90
CA GLU A 239 11.50 -18.99 14.89
C GLU A 239 10.88 -19.32 13.54
N HIS A 240 9.73 -20.01 13.54
CA HIS A 240 8.96 -20.25 12.32
C HIS A 240 8.60 -18.95 11.59
N THR A 241 8.20 -17.91 12.35
CA THR A 241 7.89 -16.59 11.79
C THR A 241 9.10 -15.91 11.20
N ARG A 242 10.23 -15.97 11.93
CA ARG A 242 11.50 -15.41 11.47
C ARG A 242 11.97 -16.05 10.16
N GLU A 243 11.83 -17.36 10.02
CA GLU A 243 12.23 -18.06 8.80
C GLU A 243 11.38 -17.68 7.59
N TYR A 244 10.04 -17.66 7.69
CA TYR A 244 9.25 -17.25 6.54
C TYR A 244 9.48 -15.78 6.16
N ILE A 245 9.72 -14.89 7.13
CA ILE A 245 10.02 -13.47 6.88
C ILE A 245 11.26 -13.31 5.98
N LYS A 246 12.33 -14.08 6.25
CA LYS A 246 13.56 -14.09 5.44
C LYS A 246 13.29 -14.61 4.03
N LYS A 247 12.66 -15.80 3.94
CA LYS A 247 12.38 -16.50 2.68
C LYS A 247 11.45 -15.70 1.76
N ASN A 248 10.38 -15.12 2.31
CA ASN A 248 9.45 -14.26 1.59
C ASN A 248 10.12 -12.96 1.15
N GLY A 249 10.89 -12.35 2.05
CA GLY A 249 11.68 -11.16 1.80
C GLY A 249 12.59 -11.32 0.58
N TYR A 250 13.35 -12.41 0.54
CA TYR A 250 14.21 -12.72 -0.61
C TYR A 250 13.40 -12.93 -1.89
N ALA A 251 12.34 -13.73 -1.85
CA ALA A 251 11.50 -13.97 -3.02
C ALA A 251 10.88 -12.68 -3.58
N ALA A 252 10.41 -11.79 -2.71
CA ALA A 252 9.84 -10.49 -3.10
C ALA A 252 10.90 -9.54 -3.68
N LEU A 253 12.09 -9.49 -3.07
CA LEU A 253 13.21 -8.69 -3.56
C LEU A 253 13.71 -9.19 -4.92
N LYS A 254 13.79 -10.51 -5.11
CA LYS A 254 14.15 -11.15 -6.38
C LYS A 254 13.18 -10.81 -7.51
N GLU A 255 11.89 -10.84 -7.24
CA GLU A 255 10.86 -10.46 -8.21
C GLU A 255 10.83 -8.94 -8.47
N LEU A 256 11.02 -8.13 -7.43
CA LEU A 256 11.15 -6.68 -7.55
C LEU A 256 12.34 -6.32 -8.43
N ASP A 257 13.51 -6.95 -8.23
CA ASP A 257 14.73 -6.73 -9.04
C ASP A 257 14.49 -7.02 -10.51
N TYR A 258 13.82 -8.15 -10.77
CA TYR A 258 13.39 -8.51 -12.10
C TYR A 258 12.49 -7.44 -12.70
N TRP A 259 11.40 -7.05 -12.03
CA TRP A 259 10.43 -6.12 -12.64
C TRP A 259 10.85 -4.65 -12.64
N MET A 260 11.78 -4.23 -11.80
CA MET A 260 12.35 -2.87 -11.84
C MET A 260 13.22 -2.63 -13.08
N ASN A 261 13.82 -3.68 -13.66
CA ASN A 261 14.67 -3.61 -14.86
C ASN A 261 13.96 -4.10 -16.14
N VAL A 262 12.62 -4.04 -16.17
CA VAL A 262 11.78 -4.61 -17.25
C VAL A 262 11.96 -3.89 -18.59
N ASP A 263 12.16 -2.57 -18.55
CA ASP A 263 12.35 -1.71 -19.71
C ASP A 263 13.67 -2.00 -20.42
N ALA A 264 14.77 -2.16 -19.67
CA ALA A 264 16.06 -2.55 -20.22
C ALA A 264 15.98 -3.90 -20.94
N ARG A 265 15.22 -4.86 -20.40
CA ARG A 265 15.00 -6.17 -21.05
C ARG A 265 14.03 -6.13 -22.23
N GLY A 266 13.36 -5.01 -22.48
CA GLY A 266 12.30 -4.90 -23.49
C GLY A 266 11.19 -5.93 -23.27
N GLU A 267 10.88 -6.21 -22.00
CA GLU A 267 9.80 -7.08 -21.58
C GLU A 267 8.55 -6.26 -21.24
N ARG A 268 7.43 -6.94 -20.99
CA ARG A 268 6.18 -6.28 -20.57
C ARG A 268 5.52 -7.08 -19.46
N PHE A 269 5.14 -6.40 -18.39
CA PHE A 269 4.30 -6.99 -17.36
C PHE A 269 2.87 -7.13 -17.91
N LYS A 270 2.37 -8.36 -17.92
CA LYS A 270 1.04 -8.70 -18.43
C LYS A 270 0.21 -9.35 -17.35
N GLN A 271 -0.95 -8.76 -17.07
CA GLN A 271 -1.91 -9.33 -16.14
C GLN A 271 -3.31 -8.82 -16.45
N GLN A 272 -4.26 -9.75 -16.51
CA GLN A 272 -5.68 -9.44 -16.54
C GLN A 272 -6.24 -9.40 -15.12
N TYR A 273 -6.95 -8.34 -14.79
CA TYR A 273 -7.56 -8.08 -13.48
C TYR A 273 -9.08 -8.13 -13.61
N GLY A 274 -9.63 -9.35 -13.62
CA GLY A 274 -11.04 -9.57 -13.92
C GLY A 274 -11.40 -9.14 -15.34
N ASN A 275 -12.63 -8.66 -15.52
CA ASN A 275 -13.13 -8.13 -16.79
C ASN A 275 -12.96 -6.60 -16.92
N ILE A 276 -12.44 -5.92 -15.88
CA ILE A 276 -12.45 -4.46 -15.77
C ILE A 276 -11.12 -3.80 -16.21
N LEU A 277 -10.01 -4.53 -16.12
CA LEU A 277 -8.69 -3.98 -16.46
C LEU A 277 -7.76 -5.06 -17.02
N ASN A 278 -7.08 -4.74 -18.12
CA ASN A 278 -6.01 -5.56 -18.70
C ASN A 278 -4.73 -4.73 -18.77
N VAL A 279 -3.68 -5.18 -18.09
CA VAL A 279 -2.39 -4.48 -18.05
C VAL A 279 -1.41 -5.18 -18.98
N ASN A 280 -0.71 -4.38 -19.78
CA ASN A 280 0.39 -4.80 -20.63
C ASN A 280 1.43 -3.68 -20.68
N SER A 281 2.15 -3.46 -19.58
CA SER A 281 3.01 -2.28 -19.40
C SER A 281 4.48 -2.62 -19.62
N PRO A 282 5.26 -1.80 -20.35
CA PRO A 282 6.70 -1.95 -20.51
C PRO A 282 7.51 -1.25 -19.40
N LEU A 283 6.83 -0.59 -18.47
CA LEU A 283 7.45 0.27 -17.46
C LEU A 283 7.65 -0.48 -16.15
N PRO A 284 8.68 -0.13 -15.37
CA PRO A 284 8.86 -0.67 -14.03
C PRO A 284 7.68 -0.34 -13.12
N PRO A 285 7.44 -1.12 -12.05
CA PRO A 285 6.36 -0.84 -11.10
C PRO A 285 6.52 0.56 -10.47
N PHE A 286 7.76 0.98 -10.17
CA PHE A 286 8.04 2.25 -9.51
C PHE A 286 8.98 3.14 -10.34
N ASN A 287 8.70 4.45 -10.35
CA ASN A 287 9.59 5.46 -10.91
C ASN A 287 10.80 5.73 -9.99
N LEU A 288 10.57 5.65 -8.67
CA LEU A 288 11.57 5.62 -7.60
C LEU A 288 11.18 4.54 -6.59
N CYS A 289 12.13 3.70 -6.22
CA CYS A 289 11.95 2.65 -5.23
C CYS A 289 12.85 2.90 -4.01
N HIS A 290 12.26 3.17 -2.86
CA HIS A 290 12.96 3.34 -1.59
C HIS A 290 12.94 2.02 -0.82
N LEU A 291 14.12 1.56 -0.42
CA LEU A 291 14.27 0.43 0.49
C LEU A 291 14.55 0.98 1.89
N ILE A 292 13.69 0.61 2.84
CA ILE A 292 13.79 1.06 4.24
C ILE A 292 14.22 -0.14 5.09
N SER A 293 15.35 -0.01 5.80
CA SER A 293 15.95 -1.07 6.63
C SER A 293 16.10 -0.62 8.08
N ALA A 294 16.13 -1.59 9.00
CA ALA A 294 16.26 -1.37 10.45
C ALA A 294 17.71 -1.21 10.93
N THR A 295 18.68 -1.28 10.02
CA THR A 295 20.10 -1.23 10.34
C THR A 295 20.76 -0.04 9.66
N ASN A 296 21.76 0.57 10.30
CA ASN A 296 22.57 1.60 9.66
C ASN A 296 23.53 0.99 8.62
N THR A 297 24.33 1.82 7.94
CA THR A 297 25.31 1.35 6.94
C THR A 297 26.33 0.35 7.46
N GLU A 298 26.58 0.32 8.76
CA GLU A 298 27.52 -0.59 9.43
C GLU A 298 26.85 -1.88 9.93
N GLY A 299 25.54 -2.04 9.72
CA GLY A 299 24.78 -3.21 10.18
C GLY A 299 24.34 -3.16 11.64
N LYS A 300 24.53 -2.03 12.34
CA LYS A 300 24.04 -1.85 13.70
C LYS A 300 22.53 -1.64 13.68
N LEU A 301 21.81 -2.44 14.48
CA LEU A 301 20.37 -2.30 14.66
C LEU A 301 20.04 -0.97 15.33
N LEU A 302 19.08 -0.26 14.75
CA LEU A 302 18.57 0.98 15.33
C LEU A 302 17.72 0.68 16.57
N GLU A 303 17.80 1.56 17.55
CA GLU A 303 16.91 1.51 18.71
C GLU A 303 15.47 1.79 18.26
N ASN A 304 14.51 1.00 18.74
CA ASN A 304 13.12 1.00 18.26
C ASN A 304 12.98 1.09 16.72
N ALA A 305 13.77 0.27 16.01
CA ALA A 305 13.92 0.34 14.55
C ALA A 305 12.58 0.36 13.77
N TYR A 306 11.57 -0.37 14.25
CA TYR A 306 10.26 -0.42 13.61
C TYR A 306 9.61 0.97 13.58
N ASP A 307 9.43 1.60 14.75
CA ASP A 307 8.82 2.93 14.82
C ASP A 307 9.68 3.99 14.14
N TYR A 308 11.00 3.91 14.27
CA TYR A 308 11.92 4.79 13.56
C TYR A 308 11.66 4.74 12.04
N CYS A 309 11.66 3.55 11.44
CA CYS A 309 11.48 3.39 9.99
C CYS A 309 10.13 3.90 9.49
N MET A 310 9.05 3.60 10.24
CA MET A 310 7.72 4.07 9.87
C MET A 310 7.62 5.60 9.94
N ASN A 311 8.20 6.20 10.98
CA ASN A 311 8.15 7.64 11.18
C ASN A 311 9.06 8.40 10.19
N VAL A 312 10.26 7.88 9.88
CA VAL A 312 11.14 8.46 8.85
C VAL A 312 10.47 8.43 7.48
N THR A 313 9.76 7.34 7.16
CA THR A 313 8.98 7.23 5.91
C THR A 313 7.87 8.27 5.86
N ALA A 314 7.06 8.36 6.93
CA ALA A 314 6.01 9.37 7.04
C ALA A 314 6.57 10.80 6.93
N GLU A 315 7.69 11.05 7.61
CA GLU A 315 8.34 12.37 7.64
C GLU A 315 8.84 12.77 6.26
N ASN A 316 9.52 11.85 5.58
CA ASN A 316 10.05 12.07 4.25
C ASN A 316 8.94 12.43 3.25
N ILE A 317 7.85 11.64 3.23
CA ILE A 317 6.71 11.90 2.35
C ILE A 317 6.04 13.23 2.70
N THR A 318 5.85 13.52 3.98
CA THR A 318 5.21 14.76 4.42
C THR A 318 6.03 16.00 4.05
N ASN A 319 7.36 15.95 4.15
CA ASN A 319 8.22 17.05 3.68
C ASN A 319 8.24 17.18 2.15
N PHE A 320 8.02 16.09 1.40
CA PHE A 320 7.81 16.18 -0.05
C PHE A 320 6.45 16.78 -0.43
N MET A 321 5.45 16.68 0.44
CA MET A 321 4.12 17.23 0.21
C MET A 321 4.00 18.72 0.55
N ALA A 322 4.91 19.30 1.33
CA ALA A 322 4.80 20.68 1.79
C ALA A 322 5.13 21.70 0.70
N SER A 323 4.33 22.77 0.61
CA SER A 323 4.59 23.90 -0.28
C SER A 323 5.87 24.66 0.11
N GLU A 324 6.56 25.23 -0.88
CA GLU A 324 7.82 25.96 -0.72
C GLU A 324 7.71 27.42 -1.19
N GLU A 325 8.56 28.30 -0.66
CA GLU A 325 8.58 29.72 -1.01
C GLU A 325 9.37 29.94 -2.31
N LYS A 326 8.70 30.45 -3.36
CA LYS A 326 9.23 30.54 -4.75
C LYS A 326 10.41 31.51 -4.95
N GLN A 327 10.87 32.22 -3.92
CA GLN A 327 11.90 33.26 -4.03
C GLN A 327 13.34 32.75 -3.95
N SER A 328 13.58 31.48 -3.63
CA SER A 328 14.93 30.92 -3.37
C SER A 328 15.80 30.66 -4.62
N GLY A 329 15.33 30.97 -5.83
CA GLY A 329 16.13 30.92 -7.07
C GLY A 329 16.39 29.52 -7.65
N GLU A 330 16.16 28.44 -6.87
CA GLU A 330 16.13 27.05 -7.34
C GLU A 330 14.79 26.43 -6.92
N GLU A 331 13.89 26.21 -7.87
CA GLU A 331 12.61 25.52 -7.62
C GLU A 331 12.91 24.05 -7.30
N PHE A 332 12.74 23.61 -6.04
CA PHE A 332 12.84 22.19 -5.71
C PHE A 332 11.56 21.49 -6.16
N ALA A 333 11.49 21.14 -7.44
CA ALA A 333 10.46 20.23 -7.93
C ALA A 333 10.93 18.79 -7.71
N ILE A 334 10.09 17.95 -7.10
CA ILE A 334 10.35 16.51 -6.96
C ILE A 334 10.66 15.84 -8.31
N HIS A 335 10.17 16.41 -9.41
CA HIS A 335 10.49 15.98 -10.77
C HIS A 335 11.96 16.18 -11.13
N ASP A 336 12.56 17.32 -10.76
CA ASP A 336 13.97 17.60 -11.01
C ASP A 336 14.85 16.70 -10.15
N TYR A 337 14.44 16.43 -8.90
CA TYR A 337 15.08 15.44 -8.05
C TYR A 337 15.10 14.03 -8.69
N ILE A 338 13.94 13.54 -9.17
CA ILE A 338 13.84 12.24 -9.84
C ILE A 338 14.73 12.19 -11.10
N SER A 339 14.72 13.26 -11.90
CA SER A 339 15.48 13.36 -13.15
C SER A 339 17.00 13.36 -12.90
N ASN A 340 17.44 14.14 -11.91
CA ASN A 340 18.86 14.23 -11.54
C ASN A 340 19.39 12.90 -11.01
N ILE A 341 18.61 12.20 -10.18
CA ILE A 341 18.99 10.86 -9.71
C ILE A 341 19.23 9.91 -10.89
N ARG A 342 18.28 9.83 -11.82
CA ARG A 342 18.40 8.92 -12.98
C ARG A 342 19.65 9.21 -13.80
N THR A 343 19.93 10.48 -14.04
CA THR A 343 21.12 10.92 -14.77
C THR A 343 22.41 10.52 -14.05
N ASN A 344 22.47 10.74 -12.73
CA ASN A 344 23.63 10.38 -11.92
C ASN A 344 23.85 8.86 -11.84
N ILE A 345 22.78 8.07 -11.72
CA ILE A 345 22.84 6.60 -11.74
C ILE A 345 23.33 6.08 -13.10
N ALA A 346 22.92 6.72 -14.20
CA ALA A 346 23.34 6.33 -15.54
C ALA A 346 24.85 6.54 -15.76
N GLN A 347 25.44 7.57 -15.14
CA GLN A 347 26.87 7.90 -15.23
C GLN A 347 27.74 7.17 -14.18
N MET A 348 27.14 6.56 -13.17
CA MET A 348 27.85 5.83 -12.12
C MET A 348 28.59 4.61 -12.67
N ASN A 349 29.79 4.35 -12.14
CA ASN A 349 30.54 3.13 -12.43
C ASN A 349 29.84 1.89 -11.84
N LYS A 350 29.46 0.94 -12.70
CA LYS A 350 28.75 -0.28 -12.31
C LYS A 350 29.73 -1.46 -12.28
N ALA A 351 30.13 -1.87 -11.08
CA ALA A 351 31.12 -2.94 -10.90
C ALA A 351 30.64 -4.31 -11.41
N TYR A 352 29.33 -4.57 -11.35
CA TYR A 352 28.73 -5.84 -11.76
C TYR A 352 27.48 -5.60 -12.59
N PRO A 353 27.06 -6.57 -13.43
CA PRO A 353 25.80 -6.52 -14.16
C PRO A 353 24.62 -6.78 -13.21
N ALA A 354 24.29 -5.80 -12.38
CA ALA A 354 23.16 -5.82 -11.44
C ALA A 354 22.12 -4.75 -11.78
N ASN A 355 21.01 -4.71 -11.03
CA ASN A 355 20.07 -3.60 -11.06
C ASN A 355 20.54 -2.51 -10.09
N TYR A 356 20.58 -1.24 -10.53
CA TYR A 356 21.05 -0.09 -9.75
C TYR A 356 19.95 0.98 -9.67
N ASP A 357 18.73 0.60 -9.32
CA ASP A 357 17.55 1.47 -9.35
C ASP A 357 16.95 1.77 -7.95
N TYR A 358 17.60 1.31 -6.87
CA TYR A 358 17.08 1.49 -5.51
C TYR A 358 17.71 2.69 -4.80
N ASN A 359 16.91 3.30 -3.95
CA ASN A 359 17.30 4.45 -3.13
C ASN A 359 17.15 4.08 -1.66
N ILE A 360 18.09 4.52 -0.85
CA ILE A 360 18.04 4.37 0.61
C ILE A 360 18.06 5.75 1.24
N ILE A 361 17.34 5.91 2.34
CA ILE A 361 17.15 7.20 3.00
C ILE A 361 17.62 7.16 4.45
N GLY A 362 18.11 8.30 4.92
CA GLY A 362 18.37 8.59 6.31
C GLY A 362 17.85 9.99 6.60
N ALA A 363 17.19 10.16 7.74
CA ALA A 363 16.60 11.43 8.09
C ALA A 363 16.79 11.74 9.57
N SER A 364 16.97 13.02 9.86
CA SER A 364 16.95 13.57 11.21
C SER A 364 16.19 14.89 11.19
N SER A 365 15.62 15.27 12.33
CA SER A 365 14.87 16.52 12.43
C SER A 365 15.02 17.19 13.77
N ALA A 366 15.18 18.51 13.77
CA ALA A 366 15.09 19.34 14.96
C ALA A 366 13.72 20.03 14.98
N VAL A 367 12.95 19.81 16.04
CA VAL A 367 11.53 20.19 16.12
C VAL A 367 11.32 21.15 17.29
N LEU A 368 10.47 22.14 17.08
CA LEU A 368 9.84 22.89 18.17
C LEU A 368 8.47 22.28 18.50
N PRO A 369 8.23 21.91 19.77
CA PRO A 369 7.01 21.25 20.21
C PRO A 369 5.84 22.23 20.38
N ILE A 370 5.52 23.04 19.34
CA ILE A 370 4.53 24.12 19.39
C ILE A 370 3.16 23.62 19.86
N GLU A 371 2.81 22.38 19.51
CA GLU A 371 1.56 21.75 19.93
C GLU A 371 1.50 21.52 21.45
N GLU A 372 2.57 20.97 22.02
CA GLU A 372 2.72 20.77 23.46
C GLU A 372 2.72 22.12 24.18
N MET A 373 3.40 23.14 23.60
CA MET A 373 3.35 24.51 24.11
C MET A 373 1.93 25.08 24.11
N THR A 374 1.18 24.89 23.02
CA THR A 374 -0.21 25.36 22.88
C THR A 374 -1.15 24.63 23.84
N THR A 375 -0.91 23.35 24.06
CA THR A 375 -1.65 22.54 25.03
C THR A 375 -1.34 22.98 26.47
N TYR A 376 -0.08 23.32 26.77
CA TYR A 376 0.29 23.90 28.06
C TYR A 376 -0.32 25.30 28.27
N LEU A 377 -0.40 26.13 27.22
CA LEU A 377 -1.12 27.40 27.28
C LEU A 377 -2.59 27.19 27.66
N ALA A 378 -3.26 26.19 27.08
CA ALA A 378 -4.64 25.85 27.43
C ALA A 378 -4.77 25.49 28.92
N TYR A 379 -3.87 24.65 29.44
CA TYR A 379 -3.79 24.34 30.87
C TYR A 379 -3.68 25.60 31.73
N ARG A 380 -2.80 26.54 31.36
CA ARG A 380 -2.62 27.80 32.10
C ARG A 380 -3.83 28.71 32.03
N VAL A 381 -4.49 28.80 30.88
CA VAL A 381 -5.74 29.55 30.70
C VAL A 381 -6.84 29.00 31.61
N PHE A 382 -7.06 27.68 31.58
CA PHE A 382 -8.06 27.02 32.42
C PHE A 382 -7.74 27.14 33.91
N GLY A 383 -6.46 27.05 34.27
CA GLY A 383 -5.99 27.30 35.64
C GLY A 383 -6.29 28.72 36.14
N LYS A 384 -6.10 29.76 35.30
CA LYS A 384 -6.48 31.15 35.67
C LYS A 384 -7.99 31.33 35.78
N MET A 385 -8.77 30.57 35.02
CA MET A 385 -10.23 30.60 35.06
C MET A 385 -10.82 29.74 36.19
N GLN A 386 -10.01 29.03 36.98
CA GLN A 386 -10.47 28.07 38.00
C GLN A 386 -11.53 28.67 38.95
N THR A 387 -11.40 29.95 39.32
CA THR A 387 -12.38 30.65 40.16
C THR A 387 -13.78 30.67 39.57
N MET A 388 -13.92 30.71 38.24
CA MET A 388 -15.22 30.64 37.54
C MET A 388 -15.92 29.29 37.77
N PHE A 389 -15.17 28.18 37.80
CA PHE A 389 -15.71 26.82 37.98
C PHE A 389 -16.30 26.62 39.37
N GLU A 390 -15.81 27.34 40.37
CA GLU A 390 -16.22 27.22 41.78
C GLU A 390 -17.39 28.15 42.15
N LYS A 391 -17.63 29.22 41.38
CA LYS A 391 -18.68 30.19 41.70
C LYS A 391 -20.09 29.61 41.63
N ALA A 392 -20.87 29.89 42.66
CA ALA A 392 -22.27 29.48 42.78
C ALA A 392 -23.11 30.64 43.33
N PRO A 393 -24.38 30.75 42.93
CA PRO A 393 -25.31 31.70 43.53
C PRO A 393 -25.63 31.31 44.97
N SER A 394 -25.82 32.32 45.81
CA SER A 394 -26.45 32.16 47.12
C SER A 394 -27.96 31.99 46.99
N GLN A 395 -28.63 31.56 48.07
CA GLN A 395 -30.09 31.54 48.11
C GLN A 395 -30.68 32.94 47.84
N GLU A 396 -30.09 33.98 48.44
CA GLU A 396 -30.52 35.37 48.24
C GLU A 396 -30.40 35.81 46.77
N ASP A 397 -29.38 35.34 46.04
CA ASP A 397 -29.23 35.65 44.62
C ASP A 397 -30.35 35.02 43.77
N VAL A 398 -30.72 33.77 44.07
CA VAL A 398 -31.82 33.06 43.38
C VAL A 398 -33.15 33.76 43.63
N GLU A 399 -33.42 34.13 44.89
CA GLU A 399 -34.65 34.83 45.28
C GLU A 399 -34.73 36.22 44.61
N LYS A 400 -33.65 37.01 44.67
CA LYS A 400 -33.58 38.30 43.96
C LYS A 400 -33.78 38.15 42.47
N PHE A 401 -33.23 37.09 41.86
CA PHE A 401 -33.41 36.83 40.44
C PHE A 401 -34.86 36.51 40.10
N ALA A 402 -35.53 35.70 40.91
CA ALA A 402 -36.94 35.38 40.73
C ALA A 402 -37.86 36.60 40.91
N SER A 403 -37.63 37.42 41.93
CA SER A 403 -38.35 38.68 42.10
C SER A 403 -38.11 39.64 40.93
N LYS A 404 -36.88 39.68 40.39
CA LYS A 404 -36.56 40.49 39.20
C LYS A 404 -37.31 40.03 37.95
N LEU A 405 -37.56 38.73 37.81
CA LEU A 405 -38.40 38.17 36.75
C LEU A 405 -39.90 38.28 37.05
N GLY A 406 -40.29 38.72 38.25
CA GLY A 406 -41.68 38.85 38.68
C GLY A 406 -42.38 37.51 38.92
N ILE A 407 -41.63 36.44 39.17
CA ILE A 407 -42.15 35.06 39.31
C ILE A 407 -42.26 34.59 40.76
N ASP A 408 -42.05 35.48 41.74
CA ASP A 408 -42.42 35.20 43.12
C ASP A 408 -43.95 35.17 43.27
N LEU A 409 -44.44 34.44 44.28
CA LEU A 409 -45.88 34.19 44.49
C LEU A 409 -46.71 35.48 44.61
N ASP A 410 -46.18 36.52 45.25
CA ASP A 410 -46.90 37.78 45.48
C ASP A 410 -47.04 38.57 44.18
N SER A 411 -45.94 38.71 43.44
CA SER A 411 -45.93 39.36 42.12
C SER A 411 -46.85 38.64 41.13
N MET A 412 -46.79 37.31 41.11
CA MET A 412 -47.62 36.51 40.20
C MET A 412 -49.10 36.56 40.56
N THR A 413 -49.45 36.56 41.85
CA THR A 413 -50.83 36.73 42.30
C THR A 413 -51.40 38.05 41.80
N LYS A 414 -50.67 39.16 42.00
CA LYS A 414 -51.09 40.49 41.50
C LYS A 414 -51.24 40.54 39.99
N ASN A 415 -50.35 39.86 39.25
CA ASN A 415 -50.44 39.80 37.79
C ASN A 415 -51.71 39.08 37.33
N PHE A 416 -52.05 37.95 37.95
CA PHE A 416 -53.27 37.20 37.65
C PHE A 416 -54.54 38.00 38.00
N GLU A 417 -54.49 38.83 39.05
CA GLU A 417 -55.63 39.64 39.50
C GLU A 417 -55.80 40.97 38.73
N SER A 418 -54.75 41.45 38.06
CA SER A 418 -54.69 42.82 37.50
C SER A 418 -55.79 43.20 36.50
N ARG A 419 -56.41 42.20 35.85
CA ARG A 419 -57.47 42.39 34.84
C ARG A 419 -58.80 41.76 35.24
N VAL A 420 -58.90 41.19 36.44
CA VAL A 420 -60.13 40.57 36.94
C VAL A 420 -61.17 41.67 37.23
N PRO A 421 -62.38 41.59 36.66
CA PRO A 421 -63.41 42.59 36.89
C PRO A 421 -63.97 42.48 38.32
N GLU A 422 -64.46 43.61 38.85
CA GLU A 422 -65.19 43.59 40.12
C GLU A 422 -66.50 42.77 39.98
N PRO A 423 -66.87 41.92 40.96
CA PRO A 423 -67.94 40.95 40.79
C PRO A 423 -69.31 41.51 40.41
N LEU A 424 -69.73 42.58 41.09
CA LEU A 424 -71.02 43.25 40.85
C LEU A 424 -70.90 44.76 41.11
N PRO A 425 -70.34 45.54 40.17
CA PRO A 425 -70.12 46.97 40.38
C PRO A 425 -71.44 47.70 40.66
N GLY A 426 -71.50 48.46 41.76
CA GLY A 426 -72.65 49.31 42.09
C GLY A 426 -73.94 48.59 42.49
N TYR A 427 -73.87 47.31 42.89
CA TYR A 427 -75.05 46.50 43.30
C TYR A 427 -75.93 47.17 44.36
N GLN A 428 -75.34 48.00 45.21
CA GLN A 428 -76.00 48.70 46.31
C GLN A 428 -77.14 49.61 45.83
N ASN A 429 -77.03 50.18 44.62
CA ASN A 429 -77.97 51.14 44.04
C ASN A 429 -78.71 50.59 42.80
N SER A 430 -78.69 49.27 42.58
CA SER A 430 -79.26 48.63 41.40
C SER A 430 -80.75 48.30 41.57
N GLU A 431 -81.61 48.85 40.71
CA GLU A 431 -83.04 48.48 40.68
C GLU A 431 -83.26 47.02 40.27
N ARG A 432 -82.39 46.49 39.39
CA ARG A 432 -82.40 45.08 38.97
C ARG A 432 -82.11 44.15 40.14
N LEU A 433 -81.11 44.50 40.96
CA LEU A 433 -80.72 43.78 42.18
C LEU A 433 -81.44 44.33 43.42
N SER A 434 -82.71 44.72 43.30
CA SER A 434 -83.53 45.17 44.42
C SER A 434 -83.90 44.01 45.36
N TYR A 435 -84.28 44.34 46.61
CA TYR A 435 -84.72 43.34 47.60
C TYR A 435 -85.86 42.44 47.06
N ALA A 436 -86.77 43.00 46.26
CA ALA A 436 -87.87 42.26 45.68
C ALA A 436 -87.38 41.15 44.74
N ASN A 437 -86.38 41.44 43.91
CA ASN A 437 -85.89 40.54 42.87
C ASN A 437 -84.91 39.49 43.42
N VAL A 438 -84.07 39.85 44.38
CA VAL A 438 -83.00 38.99 44.91
C VAL A 438 -83.45 38.14 46.11
N VAL A 439 -84.30 38.71 46.99
CA VAL A 439 -84.65 38.07 48.29
C VAL A 439 -86.10 37.59 48.34
N LYS A 440 -87.07 38.46 47.99
CA LYS A 440 -88.52 38.17 48.16
C LYS A 440 -89.07 37.21 47.11
N ASN A 441 -88.91 37.56 45.83
CA ASN A 441 -89.45 36.79 44.70
C ASN A 441 -88.38 35.88 44.08
N GLN A 442 -87.09 36.15 44.37
CA GLN A 442 -85.93 35.39 43.86
C GLN A 442 -85.94 35.20 42.33
N VAL A 443 -86.41 36.21 41.59
CA VAL A 443 -86.39 36.24 40.12
C VAL A 443 -84.95 36.34 39.61
N ILE A 444 -84.05 36.91 40.41
CA ILE A 444 -82.61 36.94 40.15
C ILE A 444 -81.92 35.95 41.09
N ASN A 445 -81.23 34.97 40.50
CA ASN A 445 -80.37 34.03 41.23
C ASN A 445 -78.94 34.58 41.29
N MET A 446 -78.46 34.88 42.50
CA MET A 446 -77.12 35.44 42.70
C MET A 446 -75.99 34.51 42.26
N ASP A 447 -76.21 33.19 42.32
CA ASP A 447 -75.23 32.21 41.83
C ASP A 447 -75.06 32.35 40.32
N THR A 448 -76.17 32.39 39.58
CA THR A 448 -76.14 32.56 38.12
C THR A 448 -75.53 33.91 37.71
N GLU A 449 -75.81 34.97 38.47
CA GLU A 449 -75.26 36.31 38.20
C GLU A 449 -73.75 36.39 38.40
N LEU A 450 -73.25 35.86 39.53
CA LEU A 450 -71.82 35.88 39.85
C LEU A 450 -71.04 34.88 38.99
N GLU A 451 -71.62 33.72 38.66
CA GLU A 451 -71.02 32.77 37.72
C GLU A 451 -70.77 33.41 36.35
N GLN A 452 -71.81 34.02 35.75
CA GLN A 452 -71.73 34.51 34.37
C GLN A 452 -70.99 35.85 34.23
N ASN A 453 -71.18 36.76 35.18
CA ASN A 453 -70.66 38.13 35.04
C ASN A 453 -69.31 38.33 35.74
N PHE A 454 -68.95 37.45 36.68
CA PHE A 454 -67.70 37.54 37.41
C PHE A 454 -66.82 36.30 37.21
N LEU A 455 -67.22 35.13 37.71
CA LEU A 455 -66.34 33.95 37.77
C LEU A 455 -65.90 33.50 36.37
N ALA A 456 -66.82 33.44 35.40
CA ALA A 456 -66.50 33.09 34.01
C ALA A 456 -65.48 34.07 33.38
N ARG A 457 -65.57 35.37 33.70
CA ARG A 457 -64.64 36.39 33.20
C ARG A 457 -63.30 36.36 33.93
N ALA A 458 -63.32 36.13 35.24
CA ALA A 458 -62.11 35.93 36.05
C ALA A 458 -61.33 34.71 35.53
N ARG A 459 -62.01 33.57 35.31
CA ARG A 459 -61.45 32.37 34.68
C ARG A 459 -60.83 32.68 33.32
N GLU A 460 -61.51 33.44 32.46
CA GLU A 460 -60.97 33.82 31.15
C GLU A 460 -59.67 34.63 31.26
N GLU A 461 -59.62 35.61 32.18
CA GLU A 461 -58.41 36.41 32.40
C GLU A 461 -57.27 35.58 33.03
N TYR A 462 -57.56 34.65 33.95
CA TYR A 462 -56.56 33.73 34.48
C TYR A 462 -56.00 32.81 33.40
N ILE A 463 -56.83 32.24 32.52
CA ILE A 463 -56.39 31.41 31.40
C ILE A 463 -55.53 32.23 30.42
N LYS A 464 -55.89 33.49 30.15
CA LYS A 464 -55.08 34.41 29.33
C LYS A 464 -53.71 34.65 29.96
N ALA A 465 -53.68 34.97 31.26
CA ALA A 465 -52.44 35.17 32.01
C ALA A 465 -51.55 33.91 31.95
N LYS A 466 -52.13 32.73 32.22
CA LYS A 466 -51.46 31.43 32.14
C LYS A 466 -50.85 31.15 30.77
N LYS A 467 -51.54 31.52 29.68
CA LYS A 467 -51.06 31.32 28.30
C LYS A 467 -50.01 32.34 27.84
N GLN A 468 -50.10 33.59 28.29
CA GLN A 468 -49.28 34.70 27.76
C GLN A 468 -47.99 34.91 28.57
N LEU A 469 -48.07 34.89 29.90
CA LEU A 469 -46.96 35.25 30.79
C LEU A 469 -45.71 34.34 30.66
N PRO A 470 -45.83 33.00 30.48
CA PRO A 470 -44.63 32.16 30.38
C PRO A 470 -43.68 32.59 29.26
N GLY A 471 -44.21 32.93 28.08
CA GLY A 471 -43.40 33.36 26.94
C GLY A 471 -42.68 34.69 27.18
N GLU A 472 -43.35 35.64 27.83
CA GLU A 472 -42.76 36.94 28.19
C GLU A 472 -41.64 36.77 29.23
N ILE A 473 -41.86 35.93 30.24
CA ILE A 473 -40.88 35.62 31.28
C ILE A 473 -39.67 34.90 30.67
N VAL A 474 -39.87 33.93 29.77
CA VAL A 474 -38.75 33.23 29.12
C VAL A 474 -37.89 34.19 28.29
N ALA A 475 -38.49 35.18 27.62
CA ALA A 475 -37.74 36.19 26.89
C ALA A 475 -36.88 37.06 27.83
N GLN A 476 -37.44 37.51 28.96
CA GLN A 476 -36.69 38.26 29.97
C GLN A 476 -35.60 37.43 30.64
N PHE A 477 -35.93 36.19 30.99
CA PHE A 477 -34.98 35.20 31.51
C PHE A 477 -33.79 35.04 30.57
N SER A 478 -34.04 34.84 29.28
CA SER A 478 -32.99 34.63 28.28
C SER A 478 -32.04 35.83 28.17
N ASP A 479 -32.56 37.06 28.18
CA ASP A 479 -31.72 38.27 28.16
C ASP A 479 -30.88 38.41 29.45
N GLN A 480 -31.49 38.20 30.62
CA GLN A 480 -30.78 38.31 31.89
C GLN A 480 -29.71 37.23 32.05
N ILE A 481 -30.04 35.98 31.74
CA ILE A 481 -29.13 34.85 31.82
C ILE A 481 -27.94 35.05 30.87
N ARG A 482 -28.18 35.53 29.64
CA ARG A 482 -27.09 35.83 28.70
C ARG A 482 -26.12 36.88 29.26
N ARG A 483 -26.63 37.92 29.93
CA ARG A 483 -25.79 38.93 30.58
C ARG A 483 -24.97 38.34 31.72
N MET A 484 -25.58 37.53 32.58
CA MET A 484 -24.88 36.86 33.69
C MET A 484 -23.83 35.86 33.19
N PHE A 485 -24.12 35.17 32.09
CA PHE A 485 -23.20 34.21 31.46
C PHE A 485 -21.92 34.89 30.98
N LEU A 486 -22.03 36.10 30.42
CA LEU A 486 -20.90 36.89 29.95
C LEU A 486 -20.18 37.67 31.07
N HIS A 487 -20.76 37.69 32.28
CA HIS A 487 -20.22 38.46 33.38
C HIS A 487 -19.03 37.72 34.02
N PRO A 488 -17.84 38.33 34.13
CA PRO A 488 -16.63 37.63 34.60
C PRO A 488 -16.77 37.02 35.99
N GLN A 489 -17.51 37.69 36.86
CA GLN A 489 -17.71 37.25 38.23
C GLN A 489 -18.90 36.29 38.42
N GLN A 490 -19.66 35.95 37.37
CA GLN A 490 -20.74 34.97 37.44
C GLN A 490 -20.43 33.82 36.48
N GLY A 491 -20.50 34.07 35.17
CA GLY A 491 -20.06 33.12 34.16
C GLY A 491 -21.00 31.91 33.97
N PRO A 492 -20.62 30.97 33.08
CA PRO A 492 -21.42 29.79 32.73
C PRO A 492 -21.80 28.90 33.92
N PHE A 493 -20.88 28.66 34.85
CA PHE A 493 -21.13 27.77 36.00
C PHE A 493 -22.09 28.38 37.00
N TYR A 494 -22.00 29.69 37.27
CA TYR A 494 -22.95 30.39 38.12
C TYR A 494 -24.36 30.34 37.50
N VAL A 495 -24.47 30.63 36.20
CA VAL A 495 -25.75 30.58 35.47
C VAL A 495 -26.37 29.20 35.53
N SER A 496 -25.61 28.14 35.22
CA SER A 496 -26.16 26.78 35.25
C SER A 496 -26.66 26.41 36.66
N ARG A 497 -25.90 26.75 37.71
CA ARG A 497 -26.27 26.50 39.11
C ARG A 497 -27.46 27.36 39.59
N LEU A 498 -27.59 28.59 39.06
CA LEU A 498 -28.73 29.48 39.32
C LEU A 498 -30.03 28.85 38.81
N ILE A 499 -29.99 28.27 37.61
CA ILE A 499 -31.16 27.62 37.01
C ILE A 499 -31.43 26.29 37.71
N TYR A 500 -30.40 25.45 37.85
CA TYR A 500 -30.52 24.12 38.44
C TYR A 500 -29.23 23.65 39.12
N THR A 501 -29.36 23.13 40.34
CA THR A 501 -28.32 22.33 40.99
C THR A 501 -28.93 21.16 41.74
N GLU A 502 -28.29 20.00 41.69
CA GLU A 502 -28.71 18.82 42.46
C GLU A 502 -28.57 19.07 43.96
N LYS A 503 -27.45 19.70 44.37
CA LYS A 503 -27.15 20.04 45.76
C LYS A 503 -27.27 21.55 45.94
N GLY A 504 -28.21 21.99 46.77
CA GLY A 504 -28.45 23.40 47.06
C GLY A 504 -29.73 23.97 46.46
N PHE A 505 -29.85 25.30 46.57
CA PHE A 505 -31.01 26.10 46.16
C PHE A 505 -30.86 26.59 44.71
N SER A 506 -31.92 26.54 43.92
CA SER A 506 -31.93 26.96 42.50
C SER A 506 -33.33 27.36 42.07
N LEU A 507 -33.41 28.06 40.94
CA LEU A 507 -34.66 28.58 40.41
C LEU A 507 -35.69 27.48 40.16
N LEU A 508 -35.31 26.39 39.49
CA LEU A 508 -36.22 25.28 39.20
C LEU A 508 -36.75 24.60 40.46
N LYS A 509 -35.91 24.43 41.49
CA LYS A 509 -36.37 23.88 42.79
C LYS A 509 -37.32 24.83 43.51
N MET A 510 -37.08 26.13 43.40
CA MET A 510 -37.96 27.13 43.98
C MET A 510 -39.32 27.15 43.30
N LEU A 511 -39.38 27.00 41.97
CA LEU A 511 -40.65 26.83 41.24
C LEU A 511 -41.42 25.58 41.72
N LEU A 512 -40.73 24.45 41.91
CA LEU A 512 -41.34 23.25 42.49
C LEU A 512 -41.91 23.52 43.89
N SER A 513 -41.18 24.27 44.73
CA SER A 513 -41.68 24.65 46.07
C SER A 513 -42.92 25.55 46.02
N TYR A 514 -43.02 26.44 45.03
CA TYR A 514 -44.22 27.25 44.81
C TYR A 514 -45.40 26.42 44.36
N ILE A 515 -45.19 25.46 43.45
CA ILE A 515 -46.22 24.49 43.03
C ILE A 515 -46.73 23.70 44.24
N GLU A 516 -45.84 23.20 45.08
CA GLU A 516 -46.22 22.48 46.31
C GLU A 516 -47.02 23.35 47.28
N ALA A 517 -46.59 24.59 47.52
CA ALA A 517 -47.31 25.53 48.39
C ALA A 517 -48.71 25.86 47.86
N LEU A 518 -48.85 26.08 46.55
CA LEU A 518 -50.15 26.32 45.90
C LEU A 518 -51.06 25.10 45.97
N ARG A 519 -50.52 23.89 45.73
CA ARG A 519 -51.26 22.63 45.87
C ARG A 519 -51.73 22.42 47.31
N GLU A 520 -50.90 22.74 48.30
CA GLU A 520 -51.31 22.69 49.70
C GLU A 520 -52.46 23.68 49.98
N ASN A 521 -52.34 24.91 49.47
CA ASN A 521 -53.40 25.91 49.62
C ASN A 521 -54.73 25.46 49.00
N LEU A 522 -54.69 24.84 47.81
CA LEU A 522 -55.86 24.31 47.11
C LEU A 522 -56.63 23.27 47.93
N THR A 523 -55.97 22.55 48.85
CA THR A 523 -56.67 21.60 49.74
C THR A 523 -57.49 22.27 50.85
N ARG A 524 -57.22 23.55 51.14
CA ARG A 524 -57.85 24.30 52.25
C ARG A 524 -59.06 25.12 51.77
N ILE A 525 -58.95 25.76 50.60
CA ILE A 525 -59.97 26.68 50.04
C ILE A 525 -61.38 26.07 49.97
N PRO A 526 -61.60 24.78 49.61
CA PRO A 526 -62.95 24.21 49.56
C PRO A 526 -63.72 24.26 50.89
N ARG A 527 -63.02 24.17 52.03
CA ARG A 527 -63.65 24.30 53.35
C ARG A 527 -64.07 25.74 53.64
N ASP A 528 -63.28 26.70 53.18
CA ASP A 528 -63.58 28.13 53.31
C ASP A 528 -64.76 28.51 52.42
N ILE A 529 -64.86 27.94 51.21
CA ILE A 529 -66.02 28.07 50.32
C ILE A 529 -67.27 27.51 50.99
N GLU A 530 -67.20 26.31 51.57
CA GLU A 530 -68.34 25.70 52.28
C GLU A 530 -68.82 26.58 53.43
N SER A 531 -67.89 27.10 54.24
CA SER A 531 -68.20 28.04 55.33
C SER A 531 -68.80 29.37 54.82
N ALA A 532 -68.27 29.93 53.73
CA ALA A 532 -68.80 31.14 53.11
C ALA A 532 -70.19 30.93 52.51
N ARG A 533 -70.45 29.75 51.94
CA ARG A 533 -71.75 29.34 51.41
C ARG A 533 -72.79 29.20 52.52
N GLU A 534 -72.44 28.54 53.63
CA GLU A 534 -73.30 28.48 54.83
C GLU A 534 -73.61 29.88 55.35
N GLN A 535 -72.59 30.75 55.44
CA GLN A 535 -72.77 32.13 55.87
C GLN A 535 -73.70 32.90 54.92
N ALA A 536 -73.57 32.72 53.60
CA ALA A 536 -74.45 33.36 52.62
C ALA A 536 -75.90 32.86 52.74
N ILE A 537 -76.11 31.56 53.03
CA ILE A 537 -77.44 30.98 53.29
C ILE A 537 -78.05 31.62 54.55
N ASP A 538 -77.29 31.77 55.62
CA ASP A 538 -77.73 32.44 56.85
C ASP A 538 -78.11 33.90 56.57
N ARG A 539 -77.28 34.64 55.82
CA ARG A 539 -77.56 36.04 55.45
C ARG A 539 -78.81 36.16 54.57
N LEU A 540 -79.10 35.17 53.73
CA LEU A 540 -80.36 35.11 52.97
C LEU A 540 -81.57 34.90 53.88
N GLY A 541 -81.45 34.02 54.88
CA GLY A 541 -82.50 33.81 55.90
C GLY A 541 -82.79 35.08 56.71
N ASP A 542 -81.73 35.76 57.13
CA ASP A 542 -81.76 37.08 57.76
C ASP A 542 -82.44 38.15 56.88
N ALA A 543 -82.14 38.15 55.58
CA ALA A 543 -82.75 39.08 54.64
C ALA A 543 -84.24 38.78 54.45
N LYS A 544 -84.64 37.51 54.31
CA LYS A 544 -86.05 37.09 54.14
C LYS A 544 -86.94 37.47 55.32
N SER A 545 -86.39 37.45 56.54
CA SER A 545 -87.09 37.77 57.78
C SER A 545 -87.11 39.28 58.13
N ALA A 546 -86.47 40.14 57.32
CA ALA A 546 -86.34 41.56 57.60
C ALA A 546 -87.63 42.36 57.34
N PHE A 547 -88.16 43.04 58.37
CA PHE A 547 -89.30 43.97 58.24
C PHE A 547 -88.87 45.44 58.06
N VAL A 548 -87.71 45.84 58.60
CA VAL A 548 -87.08 47.18 58.49
C VAL A 548 -85.65 47.01 57.97
N SER A 549 -85.11 47.99 57.23
CA SER A 549 -83.75 47.94 56.66
C SER A 549 -83.50 46.82 55.62
N LYS A 550 -84.54 46.49 54.85
CA LYS A 550 -84.52 45.42 53.82
C LYS A 550 -83.36 45.54 52.83
N ASP A 551 -83.08 46.73 52.31
CA ASP A 551 -81.95 46.95 51.39
C ASP A 551 -80.59 46.73 52.04
N LYS A 552 -80.41 47.10 53.32
CA LYS A 552 -79.17 46.85 54.06
C LYS A 552 -78.92 45.35 54.24
N LYS A 553 -79.95 44.58 54.62
CA LYS A 553 -79.84 43.13 54.79
C LYS A 553 -79.65 42.39 53.46
N LYS A 554 -80.27 42.85 52.37
CA LYS A 554 -79.99 42.40 51.01
C LYS A 554 -78.54 42.65 50.61
N ASN A 555 -78.01 43.85 50.84
CA ASN A 555 -76.62 44.17 50.51
C ASN A 555 -75.64 43.26 51.26
N ILE A 556 -75.88 42.97 52.55
CA ILE A 556 -75.07 42.02 53.33
C ILE A 556 -75.14 40.59 52.76
N TYR A 557 -76.30 40.15 52.26
CA TYR A 557 -76.42 38.86 51.57
C TYR A 557 -75.63 38.83 50.25
N ILE A 558 -75.75 39.89 49.44
CA ILE A 558 -75.00 40.03 48.19
C ILE A 558 -73.49 40.07 48.47
N GLU A 559 -73.04 40.76 49.53
CA GLU A 559 -71.65 40.78 49.99
C GLU A 559 -71.15 39.39 50.41
N ALA A 560 -71.96 38.63 51.15
CA ALA A 560 -71.61 37.26 51.52
C ALA A 560 -71.49 36.34 50.28
N LYS A 561 -72.37 36.51 49.29
CA LYS A 561 -72.27 35.80 48.00
C LYS A 561 -71.07 36.25 47.17
N ILE A 562 -70.74 37.54 47.15
CA ILE A 562 -69.53 38.05 46.51
C ILE A 562 -68.29 37.41 47.15
N ASN A 563 -68.25 37.29 48.49
CA ASN A 563 -67.15 36.63 49.19
C ASN A 563 -67.03 35.14 48.85
N GLU A 564 -68.15 34.41 48.77
CA GLU A 564 -68.16 33.00 48.31
C GLU A 564 -67.56 32.88 46.91
N TYR A 565 -67.98 33.72 45.95
CA TYR A 565 -67.49 33.64 44.57
C TYR A 565 -66.05 34.16 44.41
N TRP A 566 -65.56 35.02 45.30
CA TRP A 566 -64.13 35.35 45.36
C TRP A 566 -63.30 34.13 45.75
N LEU A 567 -63.76 33.31 46.70
CA LEU A 567 -63.09 32.07 47.08
C LEU A 567 -63.13 31.02 45.95
N GLU A 568 -64.24 30.94 45.21
CA GLU A 568 -64.33 30.11 43.99
C GLU A 568 -63.37 30.63 42.89
N ALA A 569 -63.23 31.95 42.74
CA ALA A 569 -62.25 32.55 41.83
C ALA A 569 -60.80 32.32 42.30
N ASP A 570 -60.55 32.20 43.61
CA ASP A 570 -59.25 31.83 44.17
C ASP A 570 -58.86 30.38 43.87
N VAL A 571 -59.83 29.46 43.83
CA VAL A 571 -59.59 28.07 43.35
C VAL A 571 -59.12 28.11 41.90
N GLU A 572 -59.89 28.77 41.02
CA GLU A 572 -59.55 28.91 39.60
C GLU A 572 -58.18 29.55 39.41
N ARG A 573 -57.89 30.65 40.13
CA ARG A 573 -56.60 31.32 40.09
C ARG A 573 -55.48 30.37 40.51
N THR A 574 -55.65 29.66 41.62
CA THR A 574 -54.64 28.75 42.18
C THR A 574 -54.35 27.60 41.22
N GLU A 575 -55.36 26.99 40.62
CA GLU A 575 -55.19 25.94 39.60
C GLU A 575 -54.44 26.46 38.36
N GLN A 576 -54.85 27.61 37.82
CA GLN A 576 -54.16 28.21 36.67
C GLN A 576 -52.72 28.64 37.01
N MET A 577 -52.45 29.07 38.24
CA MET A 577 -51.10 29.38 38.71
C MET A 577 -50.22 28.13 38.85
N ILE A 578 -50.77 27.00 39.31
CA ILE A 578 -50.05 25.71 39.34
C ILE A 578 -49.62 25.32 37.93
N GLU A 579 -50.56 25.27 36.98
CA GLU A 579 -50.25 24.94 35.58
C GLU A 579 -49.24 25.93 34.97
N PHE A 580 -49.36 27.23 35.29
CA PHE A 580 -48.42 28.24 34.84
C PHE A 580 -46.98 27.95 35.32
N TYR A 581 -46.81 27.61 36.60
CA TYR A 581 -45.48 27.31 37.14
C TYR A 581 -44.93 25.98 36.62
N GLU A 582 -45.78 24.99 36.35
CA GLU A 582 -45.39 23.75 35.68
C GLU A 582 -44.90 24.01 34.25
N ASP A 583 -45.65 24.78 33.47
CA ASP A 583 -45.26 25.18 32.09
C ASP A 583 -43.95 25.99 32.10
N LEU A 584 -43.81 26.93 33.04
CA LEU A 584 -42.59 27.72 33.20
C LEU A 584 -41.39 26.86 33.61
N TYR A 585 -41.59 25.92 34.55
CA TYR A 585 -40.56 24.97 34.96
C TYR A 585 -40.04 24.18 33.75
N ASP A 586 -40.95 23.64 32.93
CA ASP A 586 -40.57 22.85 31.76
C ASP A 586 -39.81 23.69 30.73
N LEU A 587 -40.25 24.92 30.46
CA LEU A 587 -39.57 25.83 29.53
C LEU A 587 -38.15 26.17 30.00
N LEU A 588 -37.97 26.53 31.28
CA LEU A 588 -36.66 26.88 31.83
C LEU A 588 -35.73 25.66 31.94
N ASN A 589 -36.28 24.49 32.27
CA ASN A 589 -35.53 23.24 32.32
C ASN A 589 -35.06 22.80 30.93
N GLN A 590 -35.89 22.96 29.90
CA GLN A 590 -35.53 22.70 28.51
C GLN A 590 -34.40 23.62 28.04
N GLU A 591 -34.47 24.92 28.32
CA GLU A 591 -33.41 25.86 27.98
C GLU A 591 -32.09 25.53 28.71
N ASN A 592 -32.14 25.16 29.99
CA ASN A 592 -30.97 24.69 30.74
C ASN A 592 -30.33 23.46 30.12
N ASN A 593 -31.12 22.44 29.80
CA ASN A 593 -30.64 21.18 29.25
C ASN A 593 -30.14 21.30 27.81
N ARG A 594 -30.62 22.30 27.07
CA ARG A 594 -30.21 22.56 25.69
C ARG A 594 -28.86 23.28 25.60
N ILE A 595 -28.60 24.22 26.50
CA ILE A 595 -27.48 25.17 26.36
C ILE A 595 -26.57 25.10 27.59
N TYR A 596 -27.05 25.53 28.75
CA TYR A 596 -26.19 25.86 29.89
C TYR A 596 -25.56 24.64 30.56
N SER A 597 -26.32 23.55 30.75
CA SER A 597 -25.78 22.33 31.35
C SER A 597 -24.73 21.68 30.44
N VAL A 598 -24.98 21.62 29.13
CA VAL A 598 -24.07 21.07 28.12
C VAL A 598 -22.70 21.77 28.16
N TYR A 599 -22.69 23.10 28.27
CA TYR A 599 -21.42 23.83 28.42
C TYR A 599 -20.65 23.44 29.67
N THR A 600 -21.32 23.41 30.83
CA THR A 600 -20.62 23.09 32.09
C THR A 600 -20.07 21.66 32.08
N GLU A 601 -20.77 20.70 31.46
CA GLU A 601 -20.24 19.35 31.25
C GLU A 601 -18.96 19.38 30.39
N ILE A 602 -18.98 20.08 29.25
CA ILE A 602 -17.83 20.17 28.34
C ILE A 602 -16.65 20.87 29.02
N LEU A 603 -16.88 22.00 29.68
CA LEU A 603 -15.84 22.77 30.38
C LEU A 603 -15.20 21.97 31.51
N ASN A 604 -15.98 21.20 32.27
CA ASN A 604 -15.44 20.31 33.29
C ASN A 604 -14.53 19.23 32.70
N ALA A 605 -14.94 18.60 31.58
CA ALA A 605 -14.10 17.62 30.92
C ALA A 605 -12.82 18.22 30.33
N LEU A 606 -12.91 19.40 29.72
CA LEU A 606 -11.75 20.15 29.24
C LEU A 606 -10.80 20.52 30.37
N ASN A 607 -11.31 21.03 31.50
CA ASN A 607 -10.50 21.36 32.66
C ASN A 607 -9.75 20.13 33.19
N SER A 608 -10.44 18.98 33.27
CA SER A 608 -9.83 17.72 33.69
C SER A 608 -8.73 17.24 32.72
N ILE A 609 -8.97 17.30 31.41
CA ILE A 609 -7.95 16.89 30.41
C ILE A 609 -6.77 17.85 30.40
N PHE A 610 -7.00 19.16 30.45
CA PHE A 610 -5.90 20.12 30.45
C PHE A 610 -5.08 20.07 31.74
N ALA A 611 -5.70 19.84 32.90
CA ALA A 611 -4.97 19.57 34.14
C ALA A 611 -4.05 18.35 33.99
N LYS A 612 -4.59 17.22 33.51
CA LYS A 612 -3.82 16.00 33.24
C LYS A 612 -2.67 16.26 32.25
N ASN A 613 -2.94 16.96 31.15
CA ASN A 613 -1.93 17.30 30.15
C ASN A 613 -0.85 18.22 30.72
N GLY A 614 -1.23 19.22 31.51
CA GLY A 614 -0.31 20.12 32.19
C GLY A 614 0.67 19.36 33.06
N ASP A 615 0.18 18.41 33.87
CA ASP A 615 1.03 17.57 34.72
C ASP A 615 2.02 16.72 33.90
N ILE A 616 1.57 16.14 32.78
CA ILE A 616 2.44 15.37 31.88
C ILE A 616 3.53 16.26 31.27
N LEU A 617 3.17 17.47 30.82
CA LEU A 617 4.08 18.38 30.13
C LEU A 617 5.08 19.06 31.08
N VAL A 618 4.71 19.30 32.34
CA VAL A 618 5.58 19.92 33.36
C VAL A 618 6.56 18.92 33.97
N ASN A 619 6.12 17.67 34.20
CA ASN A 619 6.97 16.66 34.82
C ASN A 619 8.05 16.09 33.89
N GLY A 620 8.02 16.49 32.61
CA GLY A 620 9.20 16.48 31.75
C GLY A 620 10.04 15.21 31.81
N GLU A 621 9.44 14.04 31.64
CA GLU A 621 10.24 12.95 31.09
C GLU A 621 10.54 13.39 29.64
N GLU A 622 11.78 13.78 29.37
CA GLU A 622 12.27 13.93 27.99
C GLU A 622 11.79 12.70 27.23
N GLN A 623 10.95 12.92 26.21
CA GLN A 623 10.17 11.88 25.54
C GLN A 623 11.09 10.90 24.80
N GLN A 624 11.66 9.99 25.56
CA GLN A 624 11.62 8.59 25.23
C GLN A 624 10.17 8.24 24.88
N ASP A 625 9.94 7.37 23.90
CA ASP A 625 8.60 6.81 23.74
C ASP A 625 8.13 6.19 25.08
N HIS A 626 6.85 5.80 25.20
CA HIS A 626 6.30 5.11 26.38
C HIS A 626 7.08 3.84 26.83
N LYS A 627 8.19 3.48 26.17
CA LYS A 627 9.11 2.38 26.46
C LYS A 627 10.58 2.80 26.68
N GLY A 628 10.94 4.07 26.65
CA GLY A 628 12.30 4.48 26.97
C GLY A 628 13.24 4.79 25.77
N ASN A 629 12.76 4.83 24.52
CA ASN A 629 13.65 4.79 23.33
C ASN A 629 13.93 6.15 22.66
N LYS A 630 15.12 6.30 22.03
CA LYS A 630 15.48 7.44 21.16
C LYS A 630 14.59 7.56 19.91
N THR A 631 14.11 8.77 19.60
CA THR A 631 13.29 9.11 18.42
C THR A 631 14.15 9.72 17.29
N TYR A 632 13.64 9.73 16.05
CA TYR A 632 14.33 10.34 14.88
C TYR A 632 14.34 11.88 14.90
N TYR A 633 13.62 12.48 15.84
CA TYR A 633 13.50 13.93 15.96
C TYR A 633 13.97 14.39 17.34
N TRP A 634 14.64 15.53 17.36
CA TRP A 634 15.13 16.18 18.55
C TRP A 634 14.28 17.41 18.86
N ASN A 635 13.63 17.43 20.02
CA ASN A 635 12.98 18.62 20.52
C ASN A 635 14.04 19.62 20.99
N LEU A 636 14.19 20.73 20.27
CA LEU A 636 15.18 21.77 20.60
C LEU A 636 14.92 22.38 21.98
N VAL A 637 13.63 22.50 22.32
CA VAL A 637 13.11 23.16 23.51
C VAL A 637 12.00 22.27 24.08
N SER A 638 11.87 22.22 25.40
CA SER A 638 10.82 21.51 26.12
C SER A 638 9.82 22.49 26.75
N VAL A 639 8.65 22.02 27.18
CA VAL A 639 7.68 22.87 27.90
C VAL A 639 8.29 23.49 29.17
N PRO A 640 9.05 22.76 30.01
CA PRO A 640 9.76 23.35 31.15
C PRO A 640 10.66 24.53 30.77
N ASP A 641 11.42 24.41 29.67
CA ASP A 641 12.38 25.45 29.22
C ASP A 641 11.72 26.81 28.93
N ILE A 642 10.45 26.82 28.55
CA ILE A 642 9.71 28.04 28.17
C ILE A 642 8.60 28.41 29.14
N SER A 643 8.38 27.58 30.17
CA SER A 643 7.26 27.73 31.10
C SER A 643 7.25 29.13 31.72
N ASP A 644 8.41 29.66 32.10
CA ASP A 644 8.55 31.02 32.64
C ASP A 644 8.11 32.12 31.68
N VAL A 645 8.39 31.96 30.37
CA VAL A 645 7.98 32.92 29.34
C VAL A 645 6.46 32.87 29.16
N ILE A 646 5.90 31.67 29.07
CA ILE A 646 4.46 31.44 29.02
C ILE A 646 3.80 32.07 30.25
N ASN A 647 4.37 31.88 31.44
CA ASN A 647 3.84 32.40 32.70
C ASN A 647 3.81 33.92 32.71
N LYS A 648 4.89 34.57 32.29
CA LYS A 648 4.95 36.04 32.17
C LYS A 648 3.91 36.58 31.20
N ILE A 649 3.73 35.95 30.04
CA ILE A 649 2.70 36.36 29.06
C ILE A 649 1.30 36.17 29.66
N MET A 650 1.07 35.04 30.35
CA MET A 650 -0.19 34.78 31.04
C MET A 650 -0.46 35.76 32.19
N ASP A 651 0.57 36.25 32.87
CA ASP A 651 0.47 37.22 33.97
C ASP A 651 0.18 38.65 33.53
N GLN A 652 0.50 38.99 32.28
CA GLN A 652 0.11 40.25 31.66
C GLN A 652 -1.36 40.28 31.21
N LYS A 653 -2.02 39.12 31.13
CA LYS A 653 -3.44 39.02 30.75
C LYS A 653 -4.33 39.13 31.98
N ASP A 654 -5.34 40.00 31.89
CA ASP A 654 -6.37 40.13 32.93
C ASP A 654 -7.31 38.91 32.93
N VAL A 655 -7.62 38.41 34.13
CA VAL A 655 -8.44 37.19 34.30
C VAL A 655 -9.89 37.45 33.91
N ASP A 656 -10.43 38.62 34.25
CA ASP A 656 -11.82 38.95 33.95
C ASP A 656 -12.03 39.13 32.44
N ASP A 657 -11.03 39.70 31.74
CA ASP A 657 -11.02 39.79 30.28
C ASP A 657 -10.95 38.41 29.62
N LEU A 658 -10.07 37.52 30.09
CA LEU A 658 -9.97 36.14 29.57
C LEU A 658 -11.30 35.39 29.75
N ILE A 659 -11.92 35.49 30.92
CA ILE A 659 -13.21 34.85 31.21
C ILE A 659 -14.29 35.38 30.27
N ARG A 660 -14.38 36.71 30.11
CA ARG A 660 -15.39 37.34 29.26
C ARG A 660 -15.23 36.93 27.80
N ASP A 661 -14.01 37.02 27.28
CA ASP A 661 -13.71 36.68 25.89
C ASP A 661 -14.00 35.20 25.63
N PHE A 662 -13.63 34.31 26.55
CA PHE A 662 -13.91 32.89 26.44
C PHE A 662 -15.41 32.58 26.52
N ALA A 663 -16.14 33.20 27.47
CA ALA A 663 -17.59 33.07 27.58
C ALA A 663 -18.32 33.60 26.34
N GLN A 664 -17.81 34.69 25.75
CA GLN A 664 -18.32 35.24 24.49
C GLN A 664 -18.08 34.28 23.32
N GLU A 665 -16.90 33.68 23.23
CA GLU A 665 -16.57 32.68 22.21
C GLU A 665 -17.51 31.47 22.33
N LEU A 666 -17.70 30.95 23.54
CA LEU A 666 -18.63 29.85 23.82
C LEU A 666 -20.06 30.18 23.34
N LEU A 667 -20.59 31.35 23.69
CA LEU A 667 -21.95 31.76 23.31
C LEU A 667 -22.09 32.05 21.81
N SER A 668 -21.11 32.73 21.20
CA SER A 668 -21.14 33.06 19.76
C SER A 668 -21.11 31.81 18.89
N HIS A 669 -20.51 30.73 19.39
CA HIS A 669 -20.43 29.45 18.72
C HIS A 669 -21.39 28.40 19.28
N ALA A 670 -22.39 28.76 20.10
CA ALA A 670 -23.26 27.81 20.82
C ALA A 670 -23.81 26.63 20.00
N ASN A 671 -24.13 26.86 18.74
CA ASN A 671 -24.60 25.82 17.82
C ASN A 671 -23.57 24.70 17.62
N ARG A 672 -22.26 25.03 17.59
CA ARG A 672 -21.12 24.10 17.51
C ARG A 672 -20.83 23.31 18.80
N TRP A 673 -21.58 23.55 19.87
CA TRP A 673 -21.39 22.88 21.17
C TRP A 673 -22.65 22.14 21.61
N THR A 674 -23.82 22.58 21.16
CA THR A 674 -25.12 22.10 21.63
C THR A 674 -25.77 21.09 20.68
N ARG A 675 -25.50 21.18 19.36
CA ARG A 675 -26.06 20.27 18.35
C ARG A 675 -25.15 19.07 18.11
N GLU A 676 -25.64 17.86 18.39
CA GLU A 676 -24.88 16.60 18.25
C GLU A 676 -24.17 16.43 16.90
N GLN A 677 -24.78 16.92 15.82
CA GLN A 677 -24.24 16.78 14.48
C GLN A 677 -23.12 17.78 14.16
N GLU A 678 -23.00 18.89 14.90
CA GLU A 678 -22.09 20.02 14.61
C GLU A 678 -21.00 20.22 15.68
N ILE A 679 -20.82 19.27 16.61
CA ILE A 679 -19.92 19.48 17.76
C ILE A 679 -18.45 19.56 17.34
N ASP A 680 -17.81 20.72 17.51
CA ASP A 680 -16.38 20.93 17.23
C ASP A 680 -15.70 21.77 18.33
N VAL A 681 -15.60 21.14 19.51
CA VAL A 681 -14.98 21.70 20.72
C VAL A 681 -13.50 22.01 20.51
N VAL A 682 -12.75 21.06 19.93
CA VAL A 682 -11.29 21.13 19.78
C VAL A 682 -10.89 22.32 18.93
N ARG A 683 -11.58 22.53 17.80
CA ARG A 683 -11.35 23.66 16.92
C ARG A 683 -11.62 24.99 17.63
N SER A 684 -12.75 25.10 18.31
CA SER A 684 -13.14 26.34 18.97
C SER A 684 -12.13 26.74 20.06
N ILE A 685 -11.60 25.76 20.81
CA ILE A 685 -10.50 26.02 21.76
C ILE A 685 -9.21 26.40 21.04
N SER A 686 -8.87 25.72 19.94
CA SER A 686 -7.68 26.05 19.14
C SER A 686 -7.76 27.46 18.54
N GLU A 687 -8.90 27.86 17.97
CA GLU A 687 -9.17 29.19 17.42
C GLU A 687 -9.03 30.26 18.51
N PHE A 688 -9.65 30.04 19.68
CA PHE A 688 -9.52 30.94 20.83
C PHE A 688 -8.06 31.13 21.27
N LEU A 689 -7.30 30.05 21.45
CA LEU A 689 -5.89 30.14 21.85
C LEU A 689 -5.03 30.79 20.76
N THR A 690 -5.34 30.51 19.49
CA THR A 690 -4.64 31.06 18.34
C THR A 690 -4.89 32.57 18.17
N ASP A 691 -6.09 33.05 18.52
CA ASP A 691 -6.43 34.46 18.57
C ASP A 691 -5.69 35.16 19.73
N LYS A 692 -5.83 34.64 20.96
CA LYS A 692 -5.29 35.30 22.17
C LYS A 692 -3.78 35.23 22.32
N PHE A 693 -3.16 34.16 21.82
CA PHE A 693 -1.73 33.86 21.98
C PHE A 693 -1.01 33.65 20.65
N GLY A 694 -1.59 34.14 19.55
CA GLY A 694 -1.02 34.02 18.21
C GLY A 694 0.42 34.51 18.11
N ASP A 695 0.75 35.61 18.77
CA ASP A 695 2.10 36.19 18.77
C ASP A 695 3.14 35.27 19.39
N LEU A 696 2.76 34.41 20.35
CA LEU A 696 3.66 33.41 20.94
C LEU A 696 3.76 32.17 20.03
N ILE A 697 2.62 31.69 19.53
CA ILE A 697 2.53 30.49 18.66
C ILE A 697 3.28 30.70 17.33
N THR A 698 3.29 31.94 16.82
CA THR A 698 3.93 32.30 15.54
C THR A 698 5.35 32.83 15.67
N ARG A 699 5.94 32.81 16.88
CA ARG A 699 7.36 33.17 17.05
C ARG A 699 8.26 32.26 16.23
N SER A 700 9.35 32.84 15.75
CA SER A 700 10.33 32.11 14.96
C SER A 700 11.07 31.07 15.80
N MET A 701 11.66 30.08 15.14
CA MET A 701 12.49 29.10 15.85
C MET A 701 13.70 29.75 16.53
N GLU A 702 14.21 30.84 15.97
CA GLU A 702 15.31 31.63 16.54
C GLU A 702 14.94 32.24 17.89
N ASP A 703 13.72 32.79 18.01
CA ASP A 703 13.25 33.38 19.26
C ASP A 703 13.27 32.35 20.40
N PHE A 704 12.83 31.12 20.13
CA PHE A 704 12.82 30.04 21.11
C PHE A 704 14.23 29.55 21.48
N LEU A 705 15.16 29.52 20.51
CA LEU A 705 16.56 29.20 20.80
C LEU A 705 17.19 30.25 21.73
N VAL A 706 16.92 31.54 21.51
CA VAL A 706 17.37 32.62 22.39
C VAL A 706 16.76 32.50 23.79
N MET A 707 15.49 32.11 23.91
CA MET A 707 14.84 31.91 25.21
C MET A 707 15.53 30.82 26.03
N LYS A 708 15.92 29.71 25.41
CA LYS A 708 16.53 28.57 26.11
C LYS A 708 18.03 28.75 26.39
N PHE A 709 18.78 29.21 25.39
CA PHE A 709 20.25 29.21 25.44
C PHE A 709 20.86 30.59 25.71
N GLY A 710 20.04 31.65 25.78
CA GLY A 710 20.51 33.01 26.02
C GLY A 710 21.20 33.65 24.80
N GLN A 711 22.04 34.66 25.05
CA GLN A 711 22.74 35.45 24.02
C GLN A 711 24.27 35.28 24.05
N GLU A 712 24.81 34.31 24.79
CA GLU A 712 26.27 34.17 24.98
C GLU A 712 27.02 33.84 23.68
N ASP A 713 26.42 32.98 22.84
CA ASP A 713 26.87 32.70 21.47
C ASP A 713 25.86 33.25 20.45
N SER A 714 26.34 33.71 19.29
CA SER A 714 25.46 34.03 18.16
C SER A 714 24.71 32.76 17.72
N ILE A 715 23.40 32.86 17.47
CA ILE A 715 22.54 31.75 17.01
C ILE A 715 23.19 30.98 15.85
N GLU A 716 23.80 31.70 14.90
CA GLU A 716 24.51 31.12 13.74
C GLU A 716 25.57 30.07 14.16
N LYS A 717 26.42 30.40 15.14
CA LYS A 717 27.47 29.48 15.64
C LYS A 717 26.88 28.31 16.42
N PHE A 718 25.82 28.56 17.18
CA PHE A 718 25.13 27.49 17.92
C PHE A 718 24.50 26.48 16.96
N VAL A 719 23.82 26.98 15.92
CA VAL A 719 23.21 26.16 14.86
C VAL A 719 24.30 25.37 14.15
N GLU A 720 25.38 26.01 13.72
CA GLU A 720 26.50 25.35 13.03
C GLU A 720 27.12 24.22 13.88
N ARG A 721 27.39 24.47 15.17
CA ARG A 721 28.14 23.53 16.01
C ARG A 721 27.32 22.43 16.65
N ASN A 722 26.06 22.72 17.00
CA ASN A 722 25.24 21.82 17.84
C ASN A 722 24.02 21.27 17.11
N ILE A 723 23.44 22.02 16.16
CA ILE A 723 22.23 21.58 15.45
C ILE A 723 22.60 20.93 14.13
N ALA A 724 23.32 21.62 13.25
CA ALA A 724 23.69 21.14 11.93
C ALA A 724 24.53 19.85 12.01
N SER A 725 25.57 19.86 12.84
CA SER A 725 26.44 18.69 13.08
C SER A 725 25.65 17.45 13.52
N LYS A 726 24.77 17.61 14.52
CA LYS A 726 23.95 16.51 15.05
C LYS A 726 22.95 16.00 14.00
N LEU A 727 22.30 16.88 13.26
CA LEU A 727 21.35 16.49 12.22
C LEU A 727 22.03 15.74 11.08
N ASP A 728 23.21 16.18 10.65
CA ASP A 728 24.01 15.51 9.62
C ASP A 728 24.47 14.11 10.09
N ASP A 729 24.99 14.02 11.33
CA ASP A 729 25.45 12.76 11.95
C ASP A 729 24.30 11.75 12.17
N GLU A 730 23.09 12.21 12.43
CA GLU A 730 21.91 11.35 12.66
C GLU A 730 21.14 11.03 11.38
N ALA A 731 21.28 11.83 10.32
CA ALA A 731 20.61 11.60 9.03
C ALA A 731 21.34 10.54 8.17
N VAL A 732 22.12 9.63 8.76
CA VAL A 732 22.83 8.58 8.03
C VAL A 732 21.83 7.58 7.43
N PRO A 733 21.93 7.26 6.12
CA PRO A 733 21.04 6.29 5.48
C PRO A 733 20.99 4.93 6.18
N VAL A 734 19.77 4.43 6.39
CA VAL A 734 19.53 3.19 7.16
C VAL A 734 19.45 1.99 6.23
N PHE A 735 20.62 1.45 5.87
CA PHE A 735 20.73 0.24 5.05
C PHE A 735 22.11 -0.40 5.21
N HIS A 736 22.22 -1.65 5.69
CA HIS A 736 23.50 -2.33 5.85
C HIS A 736 24.16 -2.61 4.49
N LEU A 737 25.24 -1.86 4.19
CA LEU A 737 26.00 -1.94 2.95
C LEU A 737 27.29 -2.73 3.15
N SER A 738 27.43 -3.86 2.46
CA SER A 738 28.73 -4.54 2.33
C SER A 738 29.58 -3.78 1.30
N ASN A 739 30.53 -2.97 1.75
CA ASN A 739 31.58 -2.37 0.90
C ASN A 739 32.95 -3.02 1.16
N SER A 740 33.00 -4.34 1.29
CA SER A 740 34.22 -5.10 1.60
C SER A 740 35.35 -4.87 0.59
N ALA A 741 35.02 -4.43 -0.63
CA ALA A 741 35.97 -4.14 -1.70
C ALA A 741 36.38 -2.66 -1.80
N GLY A 742 35.82 -1.75 -0.99
CA GLY A 742 36.17 -0.32 -0.95
C GLY A 742 35.87 0.51 -2.21
N ASN A 743 35.39 -0.11 -3.29
CA ASN A 743 35.35 0.48 -4.63
C ASN A 743 33.96 0.94 -5.10
N LEU A 744 32.90 0.80 -4.30
CA LEU A 744 31.55 1.20 -4.69
C LEU A 744 31.22 2.61 -4.19
N TYR A 745 31.10 3.56 -5.12
CA TYR A 745 30.63 4.91 -4.89
C TYR A 745 29.18 5.05 -5.39
N PHE A 746 28.26 5.37 -4.49
CA PHE A 746 26.87 5.64 -4.83
C PHE A 746 26.61 7.14 -4.82
N PRO A 747 25.98 7.71 -5.86
CA PRO A 747 25.54 9.09 -5.85
C PRO A 747 24.72 9.40 -4.60
N SER A 748 25.27 10.24 -3.74
CA SER A 748 24.57 10.76 -2.57
C SER A 748 23.90 12.07 -2.92
N TRP A 749 22.70 12.28 -2.40
CA TRP A 749 22.07 13.58 -2.42
C TRP A 749 21.50 13.88 -1.06
N GLY A 750 21.68 15.11 -0.58
CA GLY A 750 21.11 15.56 0.67
C GLY A 750 20.37 16.86 0.49
N PHE A 751 19.36 17.10 1.33
CA PHE A 751 18.82 18.43 1.50
C PHE A 751 18.51 18.73 2.96
N VAL A 752 18.54 20.03 3.26
CA VAL A 752 18.16 20.58 4.54
C VAL A 752 17.05 21.57 4.33
N SER A 753 15.89 21.25 4.91
CA SER A 753 14.75 22.14 4.98
C SER A 753 14.88 23.02 6.21
N VAL A 754 14.95 24.32 6.01
CA VAL A 754 15.05 25.33 7.06
C VAL A 754 13.75 26.14 7.11
N PRO A 755 13.22 26.48 8.30
CA PRO A 755 12.09 27.39 8.44
C PRO A 755 12.29 28.70 7.68
N VAL A 756 11.27 29.16 6.94
CA VAL A 756 11.21 30.55 6.46
C VAL A 756 11.25 31.52 7.65
N GLN A 757 11.74 32.73 7.43
CA GLN A 757 11.89 33.77 8.47
C GLN A 757 12.88 33.40 9.59
N ALA A 758 13.81 32.48 9.33
CA ALA A 758 14.90 32.12 10.25
C ALA A 758 16.30 32.39 9.61
N PRO A 759 16.69 33.66 9.43
CA PRO A 759 17.92 34.04 8.72
C PRO A 759 19.21 33.61 9.42
N SER A 760 19.24 33.59 10.76
CA SER A 760 20.38 33.15 11.56
C SER A 760 20.56 31.63 11.51
N ILE A 761 19.45 30.87 11.51
CA ILE A 761 19.47 29.41 11.30
C ILE A 761 19.93 29.11 9.89
N LEU A 762 19.36 29.77 8.88
CA LEU A 762 19.78 29.62 7.48
C LEU A 762 21.27 29.89 7.32
N LYS A 763 21.76 30.98 7.91
CA LYS A 763 23.18 31.34 7.88
C LYS A 763 24.05 30.34 8.65
N GLY A 764 23.61 29.82 9.80
CA GLY A 764 24.31 28.77 10.54
C GLY A 764 24.42 27.46 9.75
N ILE A 765 23.37 27.05 9.05
CA ILE A 765 23.38 25.87 8.17
C ILE A 765 24.29 26.10 6.94
N ARG A 766 24.27 27.30 6.34
CA ARG A 766 25.19 27.67 5.26
C ARG A 766 26.65 27.76 5.72
N ASN A 767 26.91 28.24 6.93
CA ASN A 767 28.25 28.22 7.52
C ASN A 767 28.74 26.78 7.69
N TYR A 768 27.89 25.89 8.21
CA TYR A 768 28.20 24.46 8.29
C TYR A 768 28.50 23.89 6.90
N GLN A 769 27.70 24.20 5.87
CA GLN A 769 27.93 23.78 4.49
C GLN A 769 29.28 24.25 3.92
N ASN A 770 29.68 25.50 4.20
CA ASN A 770 30.93 26.08 3.72
C ASN A 770 32.17 25.57 4.49
N ASN A 771 32.01 25.27 5.79
CA ASN A 771 33.10 24.90 6.70
C ASN A 771 33.28 23.38 6.83
N SER A 772 32.31 22.57 6.44
CA SER A 772 32.38 21.11 6.50
C SER A 772 33.34 20.60 5.43
N VAL A 773 34.58 20.32 5.86
CA VAL A 773 35.64 19.78 5.00
C VAL A 773 35.27 18.35 4.57
N GLY A 774 34.71 18.22 3.36
CA GLY A 774 34.68 16.97 2.59
C GLY A 774 33.61 15.91 2.94
N LYS A 775 32.49 16.26 3.58
CA LYS A 775 31.48 15.25 3.99
C LYS A 775 30.04 15.43 3.53
N SER A 776 29.50 16.64 3.35
CA SER A 776 28.05 16.76 3.08
C SER A 776 27.74 17.76 1.95
N HIS A 777 27.59 17.21 0.73
CA HIS A 777 26.98 17.92 -0.39
C HIS A 777 25.46 17.86 -0.24
N PHE A 778 24.88 18.85 0.44
CA PHE A 778 23.43 19.01 0.56
C PHE A 778 22.96 20.34 -0.02
N THR A 779 21.70 20.38 -0.44
CA THR A 779 21.02 21.61 -0.87
C THR A 779 20.24 22.19 0.30
N VAL A 780 20.31 23.50 0.53
CA VAL A 780 19.51 24.15 1.57
C VAL A 780 18.26 24.74 0.93
N LYS A 781 17.09 24.39 1.45
CA LYS A 781 15.81 24.92 1.01
C LYS A 781 15.06 25.58 2.17
N GLU A 782 14.35 26.65 1.87
CA GLU A 782 13.48 27.32 2.83
C GLU A 782 12.06 26.74 2.73
N SER A 783 11.44 26.46 3.87
CA SER A 783 10.15 25.78 3.96
C SER A 783 9.17 26.56 4.81
N GLU A 784 7.91 26.59 4.37
CA GLU A 784 6.78 27.16 5.12
C GLU A 784 6.51 26.42 6.44
N VAL A 785 7.14 25.26 6.65
CA VAL A 785 7.07 24.56 7.94
C VAL A 785 7.99 25.24 8.95
N LYS A 786 7.45 26.23 9.67
CA LYS A 786 8.22 27.15 10.53
C LYS A 786 8.82 26.54 11.81
N ASN A 787 8.30 25.40 12.25
CA ASN A 787 8.65 24.82 13.55
C ASN A 787 9.66 23.67 13.46
N ARG A 788 10.32 23.46 12.31
CA ARG A 788 11.17 22.28 12.14
C ARG A 788 12.32 22.50 11.15
N ILE A 789 13.52 22.03 11.51
CA ILE A 789 14.63 21.82 10.58
C ILE A 789 14.64 20.33 10.23
N PHE A 790 14.58 20.00 8.95
CA PHE A 790 14.55 18.62 8.48
C PHE A 790 15.76 18.34 7.59
N TRP A 791 16.52 17.30 7.92
CA TRP A 791 17.69 16.88 7.18
C TRP A 791 17.41 15.51 6.56
N LEU A 792 17.56 15.42 5.25
CA LEU A 792 17.48 14.15 4.53
C LEU A 792 18.79 13.90 3.79
N ASN A 793 19.34 12.70 3.95
CA ASN A 793 20.39 12.18 3.09
C ASN A 793 19.89 10.92 2.38
N THR A 794 20.25 10.80 1.10
CA THR A 794 19.94 9.63 0.29
C THR A 794 21.21 9.08 -0.34
N LYS A 795 21.24 7.75 -0.53
CA LYS A 795 22.15 7.12 -1.50
C LYS A 795 21.30 6.48 -2.59
N ASN A 796 21.66 6.79 -3.82
CA ASN A 796 20.86 6.46 -4.99
C ASN A 796 21.60 5.46 -5.88
N GLY A 797 20.85 4.62 -6.56
CA GLY A 797 21.38 3.54 -7.39
C GLY A 797 22.07 2.44 -6.60
N VAL A 798 21.57 2.13 -5.42
CA VAL A 798 22.07 1.02 -4.60
C VAL A 798 21.58 -0.31 -5.19
N PRO A 799 22.44 -1.26 -5.55
CA PRO A 799 22.00 -2.57 -6.03
C PRO A 799 21.66 -3.50 -4.87
N LEU A 800 20.81 -4.51 -5.08
CA LEU A 800 20.43 -5.42 -4.00
C LEU A 800 21.58 -6.26 -3.46
N PHE A 801 22.57 -6.63 -4.28
CA PHE A 801 23.66 -7.50 -3.82
C PHE A 801 24.55 -6.89 -2.72
N VAL A 802 24.53 -5.55 -2.55
CA VAL A 802 25.26 -4.90 -1.45
C VAL A 802 24.48 -4.87 -0.14
N TYR A 803 23.19 -5.25 -0.16
CA TYR A 803 22.40 -5.44 1.05
C TYR A 803 22.87 -6.69 1.78
N THR A 804 23.70 -6.53 2.81
CA THR A 804 24.40 -7.65 3.46
C THR A 804 23.47 -8.79 3.90
N PRO A 805 22.29 -8.54 4.50
CA PRO A 805 21.37 -9.62 4.92
C PRO A 805 20.83 -10.48 3.76
N LEU A 806 20.90 -10.00 2.51
CA LEU A 806 20.32 -10.70 1.37
C LEU A 806 20.91 -12.09 1.14
N LYS A 807 22.23 -12.26 1.35
CA LYS A 807 22.92 -13.56 1.23
C LYS A 807 22.35 -14.57 2.23
N VAL A 808 22.13 -14.16 3.47
CA VAL A 808 21.51 -15.00 4.53
C VAL A 808 20.07 -15.35 4.17
N TYR A 809 19.33 -14.43 3.56
CA TYR A 809 17.96 -14.69 3.13
C TYR A 809 17.91 -15.64 1.94
N GLU A 810 18.85 -15.54 1.00
CA GLU A 810 19.00 -16.49 -0.12
C GLU A 810 19.29 -17.90 0.41
N GLU A 811 20.22 -18.06 1.36
CA GLU A 811 20.51 -19.36 1.97
C GLU A 811 19.28 -19.99 2.65
N SER A 812 18.51 -19.20 3.41
CA SER A 812 17.27 -19.69 4.05
C SER A 812 16.21 -20.06 3.01
N TYR A 813 16.11 -19.28 1.93
CA TYR A 813 15.21 -19.53 0.80
C TYR A 813 15.58 -20.81 0.02
N GLU A 814 16.84 -21.01 -0.33
CA GLU A 814 17.30 -22.15 -1.13
C GLU A 814 17.06 -23.49 -0.42
N ARG A 815 17.10 -23.51 0.91
CA ARG A 815 16.87 -24.73 1.71
C ARG A 815 15.50 -25.35 1.49
N THR A 816 14.48 -24.58 1.10
CA THR A 816 13.09 -25.07 1.07
C THR A 816 12.32 -24.72 -0.20
N ILE A 817 12.90 -23.94 -1.12
CA ILE A 817 12.17 -23.47 -2.31
C ILE A 817 11.73 -24.60 -3.26
N MET A 818 12.50 -25.69 -3.34
CA MET A 818 12.16 -26.84 -4.19
C MET A 818 11.30 -27.90 -3.46
N ASP A 819 11.02 -27.69 -2.17
CA ASP A 819 10.18 -28.58 -1.36
C ASP A 819 8.73 -28.08 -1.31
N LYS A 820 7.84 -28.87 -0.70
CA LYS A 820 6.43 -28.49 -0.48
C LYS A 820 6.28 -27.16 0.29
N GLU A 821 7.22 -26.82 1.17
CA GLU A 821 7.22 -25.53 1.88
C GLU A 821 7.50 -24.33 0.95
N GLY A 822 8.13 -24.55 -0.20
CA GLY A 822 8.39 -23.55 -1.23
C GLY A 822 7.18 -23.20 -2.09
N VAL A 823 6.12 -23.99 -2.03
CA VAL A 823 4.87 -23.76 -2.79
C VAL A 823 4.19 -22.50 -2.29
N GLY A 824 3.80 -21.61 -3.22
CA GLY A 824 3.18 -20.34 -2.93
C GLY A 824 4.14 -19.21 -2.55
N ARG A 825 5.47 -19.45 -2.63
CA ARG A 825 6.50 -18.46 -2.29
C ARG A 825 6.65 -17.37 -3.35
N HIS A 826 6.58 -17.75 -4.63
CA HIS A 826 6.66 -16.82 -5.75
C HIS A 826 5.29 -16.49 -6.29
N LEU A 827 5.08 -15.27 -6.81
CA LEU A 827 3.76 -14.86 -7.31
C LEU A 827 3.28 -15.64 -8.53
N VAL A 828 4.20 -16.27 -9.27
CA VAL A 828 3.93 -17.12 -10.43
C VAL A 828 4.69 -18.43 -10.26
N GLN A 829 3.96 -19.54 -10.12
CA GLN A 829 4.53 -20.89 -9.98
C GLN A 829 3.63 -21.92 -10.65
N THR A 830 3.71 -22.02 -11.97
CA THR A 830 2.98 -23.03 -12.77
C THR A 830 3.96 -23.91 -13.54
N ASP A 831 3.47 -24.97 -14.16
CA ASP A 831 4.28 -25.83 -15.03
C ASP A 831 4.81 -25.09 -16.27
N ARG A 832 4.09 -24.05 -16.72
CA ARG A 832 4.45 -23.26 -17.91
C ARG A 832 5.39 -22.10 -17.57
N ASN A 833 5.17 -21.45 -16.43
CA ASN A 833 5.94 -20.30 -15.99
C ASN A 833 6.16 -20.37 -14.48
N ASN A 834 7.42 -20.34 -14.06
CA ASN A 834 7.79 -20.48 -12.65
C ASN A 834 8.91 -19.51 -12.27
N TRP A 835 8.58 -18.56 -11.40
CA TRP A 835 9.49 -17.49 -10.99
C TRP A 835 10.57 -17.93 -10.00
N THR A 836 10.56 -19.19 -9.53
CA THR A 836 11.71 -19.79 -8.85
C THR A 836 12.99 -19.73 -9.71
N TYR A 837 12.83 -19.71 -11.05
CA TYR A 837 13.92 -19.62 -12.03
C TYR A 837 14.23 -18.20 -12.51
N LEU A 838 13.63 -17.16 -11.91
CA LEU A 838 14.13 -15.80 -12.11
C LEU A 838 15.61 -15.71 -11.66
N PRO A 839 16.41 -14.78 -12.24
CA PRO A 839 17.80 -14.60 -11.84
C PRO A 839 17.92 -14.19 -10.38
N SER A 840 19.01 -14.59 -9.72
CA SER A 840 19.32 -14.07 -8.38
C SER A 840 19.69 -12.58 -8.48
N PRO A 841 19.21 -11.73 -7.55
CA PRO A 841 19.66 -10.33 -7.47
C PRO A 841 21.12 -10.19 -6.99
N ILE A 842 21.78 -11.30 -6.62
CA ILE A 842 23.19 -11.36 -6.23
C ILE A 842 24.01 -11.94 -7.39
N PRO A 843 24.68 -11.12 -8.22
CA PRO A 843 25.50 -11.62 -9.32
C PRO A 843 26.57 -12.59 -8.83
N GLU A 844 26.78 -13.69 -9.54
CA GLU A 844 27.78 -14.71 -9.19
C GLU A 844 29.18 -14.12 -9.01
N LYS A 845 29.54 -13.15 -9.85
CA LYS A 845 30.82 -12.41 -9.78
C LYS A 845 31.00 -11.58 -8.49
N SER A 846 29.93 -11.36 -7.73
CA SER A 846 29.94 -10.57 -6.48
C SER A 846 30.01 -11.43 -5.21
N TRP A 847 30.04 -12.76 -5.33
CA TRP A 847 29.93 -13.67 -4.18
C TRP A 847 31.11 -13.54 -3.21
N GLY A 848 32.32 -13.27 -3.71
CA GLY A 848 33.55 -13.32 -2.92
C GLY A 848 33.89 -14.77 -2.53
N ASP A 849 34.72 -14.95 -1.50
CA ASP A 849 35.25 -16.27 -1.14
C ASP A 849 34.35 -17.08 -0.18
N THR A 850 33.42 -16.41 0.52
CA THR A 850 32.67 -17.03 1.64
C THR A 850 31.24 -17.43 1.28
N TYR A 851 30.70 -16.96 0.15
CA TYR A 851 29.30 -17.16 -0.23
C TYR A 851 29.22 -17.98 -1.52
N VAL A 852 28.34 -18.98 -1.58
CA VAL A 852 28.10 -19.78 -2.79
C VAL A 852 26.66 -20.28 -2.82
N ASN A 853 26.04 -20.25 -4.00
CA ASN A 853 24.75 -20.88 -4.25
C ASN A 853 24.90 -21.91 -5.39
N PRO A 854 25.01 -23.23 -5.10
CA PRO A 854 25.26 -24.25 -6.11
C PRO A 854 24.22 -24.29 -7.23
N ARG A 855 22.94 -24.14 -6.89
CA ARG A 855 21.85 -24.20 -7.88
C ARG A 855 21.93 -23.03 -8.88
N VAL A 856 22.24 -21.83 -8.38
CA VAL A 856 22.42 -20.64 -9.23
C VAL A 856 23.70 -20.75 -10.06
N GLN A 857 24.80 -21.23 -9.48
CA GLN A 857 26.07 -21.42 -10.17
C GLN A 857 25.93 -22.41 -11.35
N ASP A 858 25.33 -23.57 -11.11
CA ASP A 858 25.09 -24.59 -12.12
C ASP A 858 24.19 -24.08 -13.24
N TYR A 859 23.14 -23.33 -12.90
CA TYR A 859 22.25 -22.73 -13.89
C TYR A 859 22.98 -21.71 -14.76
N ASN A 860 23.73 -20.79 -14.16
CA ASN A 860 24.48 -19.78 -14.86
C ASN A 860 25.54 -20.39 -15.78
N ALA A 861 26.25 -21.43 -15.32
CA ALA A 861 27.23 -22.15 -16.13
C ALA A 861 26.60 -22.75 -17.39
N ARG A 862 25.40 -23.35 -17.28
CA ARG A 862 24.64 -23.86 -18.42
C ARG A 862 24.26 -22.75 -19.40
N VAL A 863 23.75 -21.62 -18.92
CA VAL A 863 23.39 -20.48 -19.78
C VAL A 863 24.61 -19.91 -20.51
N ARG A 864 25.78 -19.84 -19.87
CA ARG A 864 27.03 -19.43 -20.52
C ARG A 864 27.46 -20.42 -21.62
N ALA A 865 27.28 -21.72 -21.41
CA ALA A 865 27.54 -22.74 -22.42
C ALA A 865 26.54 -22.66 -23.59
N GLU A 866 25.25 -22.48 -23.30
CA GLU A 866 24.20 -22.26 -24.30
C GLU A 866 24.48 -21.01 -25.14
N PHE A 867 24.98 -19.92 -24.53
CA PHE A 867 25.40 -18.72 -25.24
C PHE A 867 26.53 -19.00 -26.24
N ASN A 868 27.57 -19.75 -25.83
CA ASN A 868 28.67 -20.11 -26.72
C ASN A 868 28.17 -20.93 -27.92
N GLN A 869 27.32 -21.93 -27.66
CA GLN A 869 26.70 -22.73 -28.71
C GLN A 869 25.81 -21.88 -29.63
N ALA A 870 25.12 -20.90 -29.06
CA ALA A 870 24.27 -20.00 -29.83
C ALA A 870 25.07 -19.06 -30.74
N LEU A 871 26.29 -18.67 -30.35
CA LEU A 871 27.22 -17.96 -31.22
C LEU A 871 27.66 -18.83 -32.41
N GLU A 872 28.02 -20.09 -32.16
CA GLU A 872 28.42 -21.04 -33.22
C GLU A 872 27.30 -21.23 -34.26
N PHE A 873 26.05 -21.35 -33.81
CA PHE A 873 24.88 -21.53 -34.68
C PHE A 873 24.26 -20.22 -35.18
N LYS A 874 24.90 -19.07 -34.95
CA LYS A 874 24.38 -17.73 -35.35
C LYS A 874 22.99 -17.42 -34.80
N VAL A 875 22.59 -18.09 -33.72
CA VAL A 875 21.41 -17.78 -32.90
C VAL A 875 21.69 -16.52 -32.07
N VAL A 876 22.92 -16.36 -31.60
CA VAL A 876 23.43 -15.08 -31.11
C VAL A 876 24.37 -14.52 -32.17
N ILE A 877 24.21 -13.23 -32.47
CA ILE A 877 25.09 -12.52 -33.40
C ILE A 877 25.72 -11.30 -32.72
N GLN A 878 26.95 -11.01 -33.11
CA GLN A 878 27.61 -9.74 -32.81
C GLN A 878 27.31 -8.74 -33.93
N LYS A 879 26.87 -7.53 -33.56
CA LYS A 879 26.64 -6.42 -34.48
C LYS A 879 27.96 -5.74 -34.87
N ASP A 880 27.94 -5.05 -36.00
CA ASP A 880 29.11 -4.35 -36.55
C ASP A 880 29.56 -3.19 -35.65
N VAL A 881 30.87 -2.93 -35.62
CA VAL A 881 31.53 -2.01 -34.67
C VAL A 881 31.15 -0.54 -34.91
N ASP A 882 30.73 -0.21 -36.13
CA ASP A 882 30.35 1.15 -36.54
C ASP A 882 28.95 1.59 -36.06
N GLN A 883 28.18 0.70 -35.42
CA GLN A 883 26.95 1.06 -34.75
C GLN A 883 27.26 1.46 -33.30
N ASN A 884 27.11 2.75 -32.99
CA ASN A 884 27.31 3.32 -31.66
C ASN A 884 26.17 2.88 -30.70
N THR A 885 26.00 1.57 -30.50
CA THR A 885 24.90 0.96 -29.72
C THR A 885 25.40 0.48 -28.36
N SER A 886 24.60 0.72 -27.33
CA SER A 886 24.78 0.20 -25.96
C SER A 886 24.66 -1.33 -25.85
N SER A 887 24.29 -2.00 -26.94
CA SER A 887 24.13 -3.45 -27.07
C SER A 887 24.77 -3.94 -28.37
N ARG A 888 25.84 -4.74 -28.25
CA ARG A 888 26.57 -5.31 -29.40
C ARG A 888 26.13 -6.73 -29.75
N TYR A 889 25.41 -7.42 -28.86
CA TYR A 889 24.94 -8.78 -29.09
C TYR A 889 23.42 -8.82 -29.18
N ALA A 890 22.90 -9.64 -30.10
CA ALA A 890 21.46 -9.84 -30.27
C ALA A 890 21.14 -11.33 -30.47
N VAL A 891 19.98 -11.75 -29.98
CA VAL A 891 19.40 -13.06 -30.23
C VAL A 891 18.54 -12.99 -31.48
N VAL A 892 18.81 -13.86 -32.45
CA VAL A 892 18.07 -14.04 -33.69
C VAL A 892 16.97 -15.07 -33.47
N PHE A 893 15.80 -14.82 -34.02
CA PHE A 893 14.71 -15.79 -34.05
C PHE A 893 14.26 -16.03 -35.49
N THR A 894 13.92 -17.27 -35.76
CA THR A 894 13.72 -17.78 -37.13
C THR A 894 12.26 -18.16 -37.34
N LYS A 895 11.87 -18.39 -38.60
CA LYS A 895 10.53 -18.91 -38.90
C LYS A 895 10.30 -20.26 -38.19
N PRO A 896 9.04 -20.66 -37.97
CA PRO A 896 8.73 -22.04 -37.60
C PRO A 896 9.44 -22.99 -38.56
N PHE A 897 10.20 -23.94 -38.01
CA PHE A 897 11.02 -24.87 -38.76
C PHE A 897 10.75 -26.29 -38.25
N ASP A 898 10.26 -27.14 -39.14
CA ASP A 898 10.11 -28.57 -38.90
C ASP A 898 11.08 -29.32 -39.83
N LEU A 899 12.06 -29.97 -39.21
CA LEU A 899 13.05 -30.77 -39.93
C LEU A 899 12.38 -31.91 -40.72
N ASN A 900 11.33 -32.54 -40.19
CA ASN A 900 10.64 -33.63 -40.86
C ASN A 900 9.88 -33.14 -42.09
N GLU A 901 9.27 -31.96 -42.01
CA GLU A 901 8.59 -31.34 -43.15
C GLU A 901 9.59 -31.01 -44.27
N LEU A 902 10.75 -30.45 -43.93
CA LEU A 902 11.83 -30.21 -44.89
C LEU A 902 12.28 -31.52 -45.56
N LEU A 903 12.49 -32.58 -44.78
CA LEU A 903 12.98 -33.86 -45.28
C LEU A 903 11.97 -34.60 -46.17
N ARG A 904 10.66 -34.35 -46.04
CA ARG A 904 9.63 -34.92 -46.93
C ARG A 904 9.78 -34.49 -48.39
N ALA A 905 10.49 -33.39 -48.66
CA ALA A 905 10.78 -32.96 -50.03
C ALA A 905 11.80 -33.89 -50.75
N TYR A 906 12.44 -34.80 -50.01
CA TYR A 906 13.44 -35.74 -50.50
C TYR A 906 12.91 -37.17 -50.39
N ASP A 907 13.01 -37.94 -51.47
CA ASP A 907 12.65 -39.37 -51.46
C ASP A 907 13.81 -40.20 -50.89
N LEU A 908 14.01 -40.11 -49.58
CA LEU A 908 15.18 -40.65 -48.89
C LEU A 908 15.18 -42.19 -48.82
N GLN A 909 14.01 -42.81 -48.78
CA GLN A 909 13.82 -44.27 -48.64
C GLN A 909 14.66 -44.89 -47.50
N LEU A 910 14.73 -44.22 -46.34
CA LEU A 910 15.60 -44.64 -45.22
C LEU A 910 15.24 -46.03 -44.66
N ASP A 911 13.97 -46.44 -44.79
CA ASP A 911 13.46 -47.74 -44.34
C ASP A 911 13.61 -48.85 -45.41
N SER A 912 14.16 -48.51 -46.59
CA SER A 912 14.44 -49.47 -47.66
C SER A 912 15.80 -50.14 -47.44
N PRO A 913 15.97 -51.42 -47.85
CA PRO A 913 17.28 -52.09 -47.85
C PRO A 913 18.37 -51.36 -48.64
N LYS A 914 17.97 -50.46 -49.54
CA LYS A 914 18.87 -49.56 -50.26
C LYS A 914 18.30 -48.13 -50.18
N PRO A 915 18.80 -47.29 -49.25
CA PRO A 915 18.38 -45.89 -49.19
C PRO A 915 18.78 -45.15 -50.47
N ASN A 916 18.03 -44.11 -50.82
CA ASN A 916 18.33 -43.31 -51.99
C ASN A 916 19.49 -42.35 -51.67
N LEU A 917 20.72 -42.85 -51.80
CA LEU A 917 21.94 -42.10 -51.45
C LEU A 917 22.09 -40.78 -52.22
N GLY A 918 21.52 -40.68 -53.43
CA GLY A 918 21.49 -39.44 -54.20
C GLY A 918 20.68 -38.36 -53.49
N GLU A 919 19.44 -38.69 -53.12
CA GLU A 919 18.56 -37.78 -52.38
C GLU A 919 19.03 -37.54 -50.93
N VAL A 920 19.62 -38.55 -50.26
CA VAL A 920 20.27 -38.38 -48.95
C VAL A 920 21.42 -37.37 -49.03
N LYS A 921 22.27 -37.45 -50.06
CA LYS A 921 23.38 -36.50 -50.27
C LYS A 921 22.88 -35.09 -50.57
N ARG A 922 21.78 -34.96 -51.33
CA ARG A 922 21.13 -33.66 -51.59
C ARG A 922 20.55 -33.07 -50.31
N ALA A 923 19.82 -33.86 -49.53
CA ALA A 923 19.29 -33.45 -48.23
C ALA A 923 20.42 -33.06 -47.27
N TRP A 924 21.49 -33.86 -47.18
CA TRP A 924 22.69 -33.54 -46.40
C TRP A 924 23.35 -32.23 -46.82
N THR A 925 23.47 -31.98 -48.12
CA THR A 925 24.04 -30.72 -48.64
C THR A 925 23.17 -29.53 -48.24
N GLU A 926 21.85 -29.67 -48.34
CA GLU A 926 20.90 -28.64 -47.93
C GLU A 926 20.95 -28.39 -46.41
N LEU A 927 21.00 -29.44 -45.59
CA LEU A 927 21.15 -29.30 -44.13
C LEU A 927 22.46 -28.61 -43.77
N LYS A 928 23.58 -28.93 -44.45
CA LYS A 928 24.85 -28.22 -44.28
C LYS A 928 24.78 -26.76 -44.70
N ARG A 929 24.06 -26.47 -45.79
CA ARG A 929 23.80 -25.09 -46.21
C ARG A 929 23.04 -24.34 -45.13
N LEU A 930 21.95 -24.90 -44.60
CA LEU A 930 21.17 -24.30 -43.50
C LEU A 930 22.00 -24.11 -42.22
N MET A 931 22.89 -25.04 -41.90
CA MET A 931 23.82 -24.90 -40.76
C MET A 931 24.81 -23.75 -40.95
N ASN A 932 25.34 -23.58 -42.17
CA ASN A 932 26.34 -22.55 -42.48
C ASN A 932 25.72 -21.17 -42.67
N GLU A 933 24.63 -21.06 -43.43
CA GLU A 933 23.97 -19.80 -43.77
C GLU A 933 23.02 -19.32 -42.67
N GLY A 934 22.52 -20.26 -41.84
CA GLY A 934 21.50 -20.03 -40.84
C GLY A 934 20.08 -20.20 -41.42
N LEU A 935 19.14 -20.50 -40.53
CA LEU A 935 17.72 -20.55 -40.86
C LEU A 935 17.17 -19.15 -41.19
N GLU A 936 16.05 -19.12 -41.90
CA GLU A 936 15.41 -17.86 -42.32
C GLU A 936 14.99 -17.01 -41.12
N ARG A 937 15.54 -15.80 -41.04
CA ARG A 937 15.37 -14.89 -39.90
C ARG A 937 14.02 -14.17 -39.96
N VAL A 938 13.33 -14.09 -38.82
CA VAL A 938 12.12 -13.26 -38.64
C VAL A 938 12.51 -11.92 -38.02
N GLY A 939 13.50 -11.92 -37.13
CA GLY A 939 14.00 -10.71 -36.48
C GLY A 939 15.11 -11.01 -35.49
N SER A 940 15.50 -9.99 -34.74
CA SER A 940 16.46 -10.11 -33.65
C SER A 940 16.06 -9.22 -32.47
N LYS A 941 16.41 -9.63 -31.25
CA LYS A 941 16.26 -8.83 -30.03
C LYS A 941 17.62 -8.64 -29.38
N ASP A 942 17.90 -7.40 -28.99
CA ASP A 942 19.17 -7.06 -28.36
C ASP A 942 19.26 -7.65 -26.96
N ILE A 943 20.45 -8.16 -26.64
CA ILE A 943 20.82 -8.41 -25.26
C ILE A 943 21.18 -7.06 -24.66
N PHE A 944 20.43 -6.63 -23.65
CA PHE A 944 20.60 -5.29 -23.08
C PHE A 944 22.00 -5.12 -22.45
N ASN A 945 22.56 -3.91 -22.56
CA ASN A 945 23.88 -3.55 -22.02
C ASN A 945 25.01 -4.55 -22.39
N SER A 946 24.95 -5.16 -23.58
CA SER A 946 25.89 -6.16 -24.06
C SER A 946 27.07 -5.54 -24.82
N ILE A 947 27.83 -4.67 -24.16
CA ILE A 947 28.97 -3.95 -24.79
C ILE A 947 30.16 -4.86 -25.15
N ASN A 948 30.22 -6.05 -24.57
CA ASN A 948 31.19 -7.10 -24.86
C ASN A 948 30.56 -8.47 -24.58
N GLU A 949 31.26 -9.55 -24.95
CA GLU A 949 30.76 -10.93 -24.81
C GLU A 949 30.45 -11.30 -23.36
N ASP A 950 31.30 -10.86 -22.42
CA ASP A 950 31.14 -11.14 -21.00
C ASP A 950 29.84 -10.52 -20.45
N MET A 951 29.59 -9.24 -20.75
CA MET A 951 28.34 -8.55 -20.41
C MET A 951 27.14 -9.15 -21.12
N ALA A 952 27.30 -9.64 -22.35
CA ALA A 952 26.24 -10.33 -23.08
C ALA A 952 25.81 -11.63 -22.38
N LYS A 953 26.79 -12.44 -21.93
CA LYS A 953 26.54 -13.65 -21.13
C LYS A 953 25.80 -13.33 -19.83
N GLU A 954 26.29 -12.36 -19.08
CA GLU A 954 25.69 -12.00 -17.78
C GLU A 954 24.30 -11.36 -17.92
N ASN A 955 24.06 -10.53 -18.93
CA ASN A 955 22.73 -9.95 -19.16
C ASN A 955 21.75 -10.94 -19.84
N LEU A 956 22.24 -11.97 -20.55
CA LEU A 956 21.41 -13.09 -20.97
C LEU A 956 20.92 -13.91 -19.77
N ILE A 957 21.79 -14.20 -18.80
CA ILE A 957 21.41 -14.86 -17.52
C ILE A 957 20.24 -14.11 -16.85
N ARG A 958 20.27 -12.78 -16.95
CA ARG A 958 19.24 -11.90 -16.38
C ARG A 958 17.95 -11.79 -17.22
N SER A 959 17.85 -12.54 -18.32
CA SER A 959 16.75 -12.47 -19.29
C SER A 959 16.13 -13.85 -19.56
N PRO A 960 15.37 -14.44 -18.61
CA PRO A 960 14.77 -15.78 -18.75
C PRO A 960 13.95 -15.96 -20.03
N GLU A 961 13.19 -14.94 -20.44
CA GLU A 961 12.36 -15.03 -21.65
C GLU A 961 13.22 -15.11 -22.91
N MET A 962 14.38 -14.46 -22.91
CA MET A 962 15.34 -14.54 -24.01
C MET A 962 16.10 -15.87 -24.00
N ILE A 963 16.43 -16.42 -22.81
CA ILE A 963 16.99 -17.77 -22.68
C ILE A 963 16.03 -18.81 -23.27
N ARG A 964 14.71 -18.69 -23.04
CA ARG A 964 13.71 -19.58 -23.64
C ARG A 964 13.80 -19.57 -25.16
N ILE A 965 13.86 -18.38 -25.76
CA ILE A 965 14.01 -18.23 -27.21
C ILE A 965 15.33 -18.83 -27.70
N VAL A 966 16.45 -18.56 -27.04
CA VAL A 966 17.76 -19.15 -27.39
C VAL A 966 17.68 -20.68 -27.38
N ARG A 967 17.08 -21.28 -26.35
CA ARG A 967 16.92 -22.73 -26.26
C ARG A 967 16.02 -23.30 -27.35
N GLU A 968 14.93 -22.62 -27.70
CA GLU A 968 14.05 -23.03 -28.80
C GLU A 968 14.78 -23.00 -30.15
N GLU A 969 15.57 -21.97 -30.41
CA GLU A 969 16.38 -21.87 -31.62
C GLU A 969 17.51 -22.91 -31.64
N LEU A 970 18.23 -23.08 -30.53
CA LEU A 970 19.28 -24.10 -30.40
C LEU A 970 18.74 -25.52 -30.65
N LYS A 971 17.51 -25.83 -30.24
CA LYS A 971 16.88 -27.14 -30.53
C LYS A 971 16.73 -27.40 -32.03
N LYS A 972 16.40 -26.37 -32.83
CA LYS A 972 16.30 -26.50 -34.29
C LYS A 972 17.64 -26.88 -34.90
N TYR A 973 18.70 -26.15 -34.54
CA TYR A 973 20.05 -26.42 -35.03
C TYR A 973 20.61 -27.74 -34.51
N ALA A 974 20.37 -28.11 -33.25
CA ALA A 974 20.77 -29.40 -32.71
C ALA A 974 20.12 -30.57 -33.49
N ALA A 975 18.85 -30.45 -33.87
CA ALA A 975 18.18 -31.46 -34.71
C ALA A 975 18.81 -31.56 -36.10
N ILE A 976 19.13 -30.42 -36.74
CA ILE A 976 19.83 -30.40 -38.03
C ILE A 976 21.22 -31.04 -37.90
N ALA A 977 21.99 -30.69 -36.86
CA ALA A 977 23.33 -31.22 -36.63
C ALA A 977 23.32 -32.74 -36.40
N ALA A 978 22.37 -33.23 -35.59
CA ALA A 978 22.18 -34.66 -35.37
C ALA A 978 21.87 -35.37 -36.70
N LYS A 979 20.99 -34.79 -37.53
CA LYS A 979 20.60 -35.39 -38.82
C LYS A 979 21.71 -35.34 -39.86
N ILE A 980 22.52 -34.29 -39.87
CA ILE A 980 23.75 -34.22 -40.68
C ILE A 980 24.67 -35.37 -40.28
N THR A 981 24.91 -35.58 -38.98
CA THR A 981 25.78 -36.64 -38.48
C THR A 981 25.25 -38.02 -38.88
N GLU A 982 23.93 -38.24 -38.76
CA GLU A 982 23.27 -39.48 -39.21
C GLU A 982 23.48 -39.72 -40.71
N PHE A 983 23.28 -38.71 -41.55
CA PHE A 983 23.50 -38.81 -43.00
C PHE A 983 24.98 -38.97 -43.36
N GLU A 984 25.90 -38.35 -42.61
CA GLU A 984 27.35 -38.55 -42.81
C GLU A 984 27.75 -39.99 -42.53
N LEU A 985 27.29 -40.57 -41.42
CA LEU A 985 27.51 -41.98 -41.10
C LEU A 985 26.93 -42.87 -42.21
N LEU A 986 25.67 -42.65 -42.60
CA LEU A 986 25.01 -43.43 -43.65
C LEU A 986 25.74 -43.35 -45.00
N ILE A 987 26.18 -42.15 -45.42
CA ILE A 987 26.95 -41.95 -46.65
C ILE A 987 28.32 -42.63 -46.54
N SER A 988 29.01 -42.49 -45.40
CA SER A 988 30.33 -43.05 -45.19
C SER A 988 30.33 -44.58 -45.13
N ASP A 989 29.33 -45.18 -44.47
CA ASP A 989 29.17 -46.63 -44.37
C ASP A 989 28.92 -47.24 -45.75
N ASN A 990 28.06 -46.61 -46.57
CA ASN A 990 27.79 -47.08 -47.92
C ASN A 990 28.99 -46.86 -48.88
N GLN A 991 29.71 -45.74 -48.78
CA GLN A 991 30.92 -45.50 -49.58
C GLN A 991 32.07 -46.44 -49.21
N ASN A 992 32.22 -46.75 -47.93
CA ASN A 992 33.20 -47.72 -47.46
C ASN A 992 32.85 -49.12 -47.96
N GLU A 993 31.59 -49.54 -47.91
CA GLU A 993 31.15 -50.85 -48.41
C GLU A 993 31.37 -50.98 -49.93
N GLU A 994 31.04 -49.95 -50.72
CA GLU A 994 31.33 -49.96 -52.17
C GLU A 994 32.84 -50.07 -52.46
N LYS A 995 33.67 -49.35 -51.71
CA LYS A 995 35.14 -49.39 -51.84
C LYS A 995 35.69 -50.76 -51.47
N TRP A 996 35.19 -51.38 -50.40
CA TRP A 996 35.58 -52.73 -49.99
C TRP A 996 35.25 -53.77 -51.06
N LEU A 997 34.07 -53.66 -51.67
CA LEU A 997 33.67 -54.53 -52.78
C LEU A 997 34.52 -54.30 -54.03
N ASP A 998 34.80 -53.04 -54.40
CA ASP A 998 35.64 -52.74 -55.57
C ASP A 998 37.07 -53.27 -55.39
N GLN A 999 37.67 -53.04 -54.22
CA GLN A 999 38.99 -53.55 -53.87
C GLN A 999 39.04 -55.08 -53.83
N PHE A 1000 37.97 -55.72 -53.35
CA PHE A 1000 37.86 -57.17 -53.33
C PHE A 1000 37.71 -57.75 -54.75
N ILE A 1001 36.85 -57.14 -55.58
CA ILE A 1001 36.67 -57.52 -56.98
C ILE A 1001 37.99 -57.36 -57.74
N GLU A 1002 38.71 -56.25 -57.54
CA GLU A 1002 40.05 -56.01 -58.10
C GLU A 1002 41.02 -57.11 -57.71
N ALA A 1003 41.09 -57.46 -56.42
CA ALA A 1003 41.96 -58.53 -55.94
C ALA A 1003 41.65 -59.89 -56.58
N LEU A 1004 40.37 -60.17 -56.88
CA LEU A 1004 39.94 -61.41 -57.52
C LEU A 1004 40.28 -61.46 -59.02
N TYR A 1005 39.96 -60.42 -59.79
CA TYR A 1005 40.21 -60.46 -61.25
C TYR A 1005 41.68 -60.27 -61.60
N THR A 1006 42.45 -59.56 -60.77
CA THR A 1006 43.92 -59.47 -60.90
C THR A 1006 44.65 -60.74 -60.47
N GLY A 1007 43.93 -61.71 -59.89
CA GLY A 1007 44.48 -62.96 -59.36
C GLY A 1007 45.37 -62.77 -58.13
N THR A 1008 45.28 -61.61 -57.46
CA THR A 1008 46.00 -61.33 -56.22
C THR A 1008 45.45 -62.17 -55.07
N ILE A 1009 44.13 -62.40 -55.06
CA ILE A 1009 43.49 -63.51 -54.35
C ILE A 1009 43.12 -64.53 -55.42
N THR A 1010 43.69 -65.73 -55.33
CA THR A 1010 43.47 -66.77 -56.34
C THR A 1010 43.34 -68.15 -55.73
N LYS A 1011 42.75 -69.06 -56.49
CA LYS A 1011 42.57 -70.45 -56.10
C LYS A 1011 43.83 -71.25 -56.46
N LYS A 1012 44.52 -71.80 -55.46
CA LYS A 1012 45.61 -72.78 -55.61
C LYS A 1012 45.20 -74.11 -54.99
N GLY A 1013 44.88 -75.09 -55.82
CA GLY A 1013 44.33 -76.37 -55.37
C GLY A 1013 42.94 -76.21 -54.71
N ALA A 1014 42.79 -76.72 -53.48
CA ALA A 1014 41.56 -76.63 -52.70
C ALA A 1014 41.47 -75.35 -51.83
N LEU A 1015 42.39 -74.39 -51.98
CA LEU A 1015 42.50 -73.21 -51.13
C LEU A 1015 42.41 -71.90 -51.94
N PHE A 1016 41.77 -70.88 -51.37
CA PHE A 1016 41.92 -69.49 -51.81
C PHE A 1016 43.02 -68.83 -50.98
N VAL A 1017 44.03 -68.28 -51.64
CA VAL A 1017 45.24 -67.75 -50.99
C VAL A 1017 45.65 -66.41 -51.58
N TYR A 1018 46.43 -65.64 -50.81
CA TYR A 1018 47.19 -64.51 -51.32
C TYR A 1018 48.28 -65.04 -52.27
N ASP A 1019 48.29 -64.56 -53.51
CA ASP A 1019 49.28 -64.96 -54.51
C ASP A 1019 50.61 -64.25 -54.25
N ARG A 1020 51.38 -64.76 -53.28
CA ARG A 1020 52.64 -64.18 -52.81
C ARG A 1020 53.80 -64.36 -53.80
N ASP A 1021 54.68 -63.37 -53.86
CA ASP A 1021 55.99 -63.48 -54.50
C ASP A 1021 56.95 -64.26 -53.56
N PRO A 1022 58.06 -64.85 -54.06
CA PRO A 1022 58.94 -65.70 -53.23
C PRO A 1022 59.48 -65.02 -51.96
N GLU A 1023 59.64 -63.70 -52.01
CA GLU A 1023 60.16 -62.84 -50.95
C GLU A 1023 59.09 -62.34 -49.97
N GLU A 1024 57.80 -62.59 -50.25
CA GLU A 1024 56.67 -62.17 -49.41
C GLU A 1024 56.28 -63.24 -48.38
N ASP A 1025 55.84 -62.79 -47.21
CA ASP A 1025 55.38 -63.63 -46.10
C ASP A 1025 54.21 -64.55 -46.52
N SER A 1026 54.20 -65.78 -45.99
CA SER A 1026 53.11 -66.72 -46.23
C SER A 1026 51.92 -66.40 -45.32
N TRP A 1027 50.73 -66.23 -45.91
CA TRP A 1027 49.50 -65.94 -45.16
C TRP A 1027 48.67 -67.21 -44.97
N GLU A 1028 47.80 -67.21 -43.96
CA GLU A 1028 46.75 -68.22 -43.88
C GLU A 1028 45.83 -68.11 -45.12
N PRO A 1029 45.31 -69.25 -45.63
CA PRO A 1029 44.34 -69.22 -46.73
C PRO A 1029 43.07 -68.47 -46.35
N PHE A 1030 42.55 -67.64 -47.27
CA PHE A 1030 41.28 -66.94 -47.11
C PHE A 1030 40.10 -67.90 -46.96
N ALA A 1031 40.11 -69.02 -47.69
CA ALA A 1031 39.09 -70.07 -47.58
C ALA A 1031 39.62 -71.45 -47.99
N ASN A 1032 39.00 -72.51 -47.46
CA ASN A 1032 39.30 -73.91 -47.78
C ASN A 1032 38.04 -74.64 -48.28
N LEU A 1033 38.09 -75.09 -49.54
CA LEU A 1033 36.99 -75.74 -50.25
C LEU A 1033 36.61 -77.12 -49.70
N LEU A 1034 37.48 -77.76 -48.89
CA LEU A 1034 37.14 -79.02 -48.21
C LEU A 1034 36.29 -78.80 -46.96
N LYS A 1035 36.21 -77.57 -46.44
CA LYS A 1035 35.47 -77.19 -45.23
C LYS A 1035 34.23 -76.36 -45.52
N SER A 1036 34.23 -75.57 -46.59
CA SER A 1036 33.10 -74.75 -47.01
C SER A 1036 32.72 -75.12 -48.44
N VAL A 1037 31.55 -75.73 -48.62
CA VAL A 1037 31.13 -76.37 -49.88
C VAL A 1037 30.38 -75.40 -50.79
N ASN A 1038 29.65 -74.43 -50.21
CA ASN A 1038 28.81 -73.48 -50.94
C ASN A 1038 29.21 -72.03 -50.62
N ASP A 1039 29.09 -71.16 -51.62
CA ASP A 1039 29.25 -69.70 -51.51
C ASP A 1039 30.64 -69.23 -51.01
N VAL A 1040 31.71 -69.94 -51.38
CA VAL A 1040 33.08 -69.71 -50.87
C VAL A 1040 33.57 -68.26 -51.03
N GLU A 1041 33.16 -67.55 -52.08
CA GLU A 1041 33.55 -66.15 -52.33
C GLU A 1041 33.11 -65.22 -51.19
N TYR A 1042 31.98 -65.49 -50.54
CA TYR A 1042 31.52 -64.73 -49.37
C TYR A 1042 32.41 -64.95 -48.15
N GLU A 1043 32.89 -66.18 -47.95
CA GLU A 1043 33.87 -66.48 -46.90
C GLU A 1043 35.22 -65.80 -47.17
N VAL A 1044 35.67 -65.81 -48.43
CA VAL A 1044 36.88 -65.08 -48.84
C VAL A 1044 36.71 -63.58 -48.59
N TYR A 1045 35.54 -63.00 -48.90
CA TYR A 1045 35.25 -61.58 -48.64
C TYR A 1045 35.26 -61.25 -47.14
N LYS A 1046 34.64 -62.10 -46.30
CA LYS A 1046 34.67 -61.93 -44.84
C LYS A 1046 36.10 -61.94 -44.29
N HIS A 1047 36.93 -62.89 -44.74
CA HIS A 1047 38.33 -62.96 -44.33
C HIS A 1047 39.12 -61.75 -44.87
N PHE A 1048 38.89 -61.33 -46.11
CA PHE A 1048 39.51 -60.14 -46.70
C PHE A 1048 39.23 -58.87 -45.86
N ARG A 1049 38.01 -58.71 -45.33
CA ARG A 1049 37.65 -57.61 -44.43
C ARG A 1049 38.33 -57.66 -43.06
N GLN A 1050 38.78 -58.85 -42.64
CA GLN A 1050 39.42 -59.09 -41.34
C GLN A 1050 40.96 -59.00 -41.39
N LEU A 1051 41.55 -58.77 -42.56
CA LEU A 1051 42.99 -58.57 -42.69
C LEU A 1051 43.47 -57.38 -41.83
N ASP A 1052 44.61 -57.56 -41.17
CA ASP A 1052 45.29 -56.44 -40.51
C ASP A 1052 45.76 -55.39 -41.54
N GLU A 1053 45.98 -54.16 -41.08
CA GLU A 1053 46.26 -53.02 -41.95
C GLU A 1053 47.53 -53.21 -42.82
N LYS A 1054 48.56 -53.90 -42.29
CA LYS A 1054 49.81 -54.16 -43.02
C LYS A 1054 49.58 -55.17 -44.14
N SER A 1055 48.91 -56.29 -43.83
CA SER A 1055 48.57 -57.32 -44.82
C SER A 1055 47.64 -56.75 -45.90
N ARG A 1056 46.58 -56.04 -45.50
CA ARG A 1056 45.65 -55.40 -46.43
C ARG A 1056 46.36 -54.41 -47.36
N SER A 1057 47.21 -53.52 -46.83
CA SER A 1057 47.94 -52.56 -47.67
C SER A 1057 48.88 -53.25 -48.67
N THR A 1058 49.48 -54.37 -48.28
CA THR A 1058 50.35 -55.16 -49.15
C THR A 1058 49.55 -55.78 -50.30
N LEU A 1059 48.42 -56.41 -49.96
CA LEU A 1059 47.51 -57.02 -50.95
C LEU A 1059 47.01 -55.98 -51.96
N LEU A 1060 46.51 -54.84 -51.48
CA LEU A 1060 45.93 -53.80 -52.34
C LEU A 1060 46.97 -53.19 -53.26
N ARG A 1061 48.19 -52.92 -52.77
CA ARG A 1061 49.27 -52.39 -53.61
C ARG A 1061 49.64 -53.36 -54.73
N LYS A 1062 49.64 -54.67 -54.45
CA LYS A 1062 49.91 -55.70 -55.45
C LYS A 1062 48.78 -55.84 -56.46
N SER A 1063 47.53 -55.82 -55.97
CA SER A 1063 46.32 -55.81 -56.79
C SER A 1063 46.33 -54.65 -57.78
N SER A 1064 46.54 -53.42 -57.31
CA SER A 1064 46.50 -52.25 -58.19
C SER A 1064 47.67 -52.19 -59.17
N ARG A 1065 48.86 -52.72 -58.80
CA ARG A 1065 49.97 -52.89 -59.77
C ARG A 1065 49.57 -53.85 -60.89
N ARG A 1066 48.99 -55.00 -60.55
CA ARG A 1066 48.54 -56.00 -61.52
C ARG A 1066 47.39 -55.49 -62.38
N ASP A 1067 46.47 -54.72 -61.81
CA ASP A 1067 45.41 -54.05 -62.57
C ASP A 1067 45.99 -53.10 -63.64
N GLN A 1068 46.97 -52.27 -63.27
CA GLN A 1068 47.66 -51.38 -64.22
C GLN A 1068 48.38 -52.17 -65.31
N GLU A 1069 49.04 -53.28 -64.98
CA GLU A 1069 49.68 -54.16 -65.96
C GLU A 1069 48.65 -54.78 -66.93
N LEU A 1070 47.52 -55.25 -66.40
CA LEU A 1070 46.44 -55.87 -67.20
C LEU A 1070 45.70 -54.86 -68.08
N THR A 1071 45.55 -53.62 -67.63
CA THR A 1071 44.85 -52.55 -68.37
C THR A 1071 45.76 -51.79 -69.36
N ALA A 1072 47.07 -51.76 -69.13
CA ALA A 1072 48.05 -51.17 -70.06
C ALA A 1072 48.52 -52.12 -71.17
N SER A 1073 48.14 -53.40 -71.11
CA SER A 1073 48.41 -54.39 -72.14
C SER A 1073 47.67 -54.07 -73.45
N GLU A 1074 48.34 -54.18 -74.61
CA GLU A 1074 47.68 -54.08 -75.93
C GLU A 1074 46.64 -55.20 -76.15
N ASP A 1075 46.81 -56.34 -75.46
CA ASP A 1075 45.84 -57.44 -75.44
C ASP A 1075 45.17 -57.56 -74.07
N ILE A 1076 43.91 -57.11 -74.00
CA ILE A 1076 43.05 -57.19 -72.81
C ILE A 1076 42.15 -58.45 -72.79
N THR A 1077 42.30 -59.35 -73.75
CA THR A 1077 41.51 -60.60 -73.84
C THR A 1077 41.60 -61.47 -72.57
N PRO A 1078 42.77 -61.60 -71.91
CA PRO A 1078 42.88 -62.35 -70.65
C PRO A 1078 42.04 -61.73 -69.52
N LEU A 1079 42.03 -60.40 -69.41
CA LEU A 1079 41.24 -59.67 -68.42
C LEU A 1079 39.73 -59.84 -68.68
N LEU A 1080 39.29 -59.69 -69.94
CA LEU A 1080 37.89 -59.88 -70.33
C LEU A 1080 37.40 -61.31 -70.09
N THR A 1081 38.26 -62.30 -70.34
CA THR A 1081 37.97 -63.71 -70.02
C THR A 1081 37.79 -63.89 -68.52
N LYS A 1082 38.72 -63.36 -67.71
CA LYS A 1082 38.67 -63.52 -66.26
C LYS A 1082 37.46 -62.84 -65.61
N LEU A 1083 37.14 -61.63 -66.04
CA LEU A 1083 35.93 -60.93 -65.61
C LEU A 1083 34.66 -61.66 -66.09
N GLY A 1084 34.71 -62.31 -67.26
CA GLY A 1084 33.64 -63.15 -67.78
C GLY A 1084 33.35 -64.34 -66.88
N GLU A 1085 34.38 -65.11 -66.52
CA GLU A 1085 34.28 -66.26 -65.60
C GLU A 1085 33.72 -65.84 -64.23
N LEU A 1086 34.25 -64.75 -63.65
CA LEU A 1086 33.78 -64.25 -62.36
C LEU A 1086 32.32 -63.78 -62.45
N SER A 1087 31.96 -63.05 -63.50
CA SER A 1087 30.60 -62.54 -63.70
C SER A 1087 29.58 -63.66 -63.83
N GLU A 1088 29.86 -64.70 -64.63
CA GLU A 1088 28.97 -65.87 -64.77
C GLU A 1088 28.80 -66.60 -63.44
N ARG A 1089 29.90 -66.86 -62.73
CA ARG A 1089 29.90 -67.58 -61.47
C ARG A 1089 29.15 -66.85 -60.35
N PHE A 1090 29.37 -65.55 -60.20
CA PHE A 1090 28.67 -64.74 -59.20
C PHE A 1090 27.18 -64.58 -59.54
N LEU A 1091 26.83 -64.51 -60.83
CA LEU A 1091 25.44 -64.43 -61.29
C LEU A 1091 24.67 -65.73 -61.01
N GLU A 1092 25.26 -66.88 -61.35
CA GLU A 1092 24.67 -68.20 -61.09
C GLU A 1092 24.44 -68.42 -59.59
N THR A 1093 25.42 -68.01 -58.76
CA THR A 1093 25.31 -68.12 -57.30
C THR A 1093 24.24 -67.17 -56.75
N ARG A 1094 24.12 -65.94 -57.28
CA ARG A 1094 23.05 -65.01 -56.94
C ARG A 1094 21.68 -65.59 -57.23
N ASP A 1095 21.48 -66.14 -58.44
CA ASP A 1095 20.18 -66.65 -58.89
C ASP A 1095 19.73 -67.87 -58.08
N ARG A 1096 20.69 -68.74 -57.71
CA ARG A 1096 20.44 -69.82 -56.75
C ARG A 1096 20.00 -69.27 -55.39
N LEU A 1097 20.76 -68.32 -54.84
CA LEU A 1097 20.48 -67.73 -53.52
C LEU A 1097 19.17 -66.92 -53.49
N GLU A 1098 18.64 -66.45 -54.62
CA GLU A 1098 17.35 -65.74 -54.66
C GLU A 1098 16.20 -66.58 -54.08
N TYR A 1099 16.24 -67.90 -54.30
CA TYR A 1099 15.26 -68.85 -53.81
C TYR A 1099 15.68 -69.54 -52.50
N GLU A 1100 16.99 -69.76 -52.30
CA GLU A 1100 17.52 -70.50 -51.15
C GLU A 1100 17.83 -69.63 -49.91
N LYS A 1101 17.84 -68.29 -50.04
CA LYS A 1101 18.25 -67.38 -48.95
C LYS A 1101 17.45 -67.51 -47.65
N VAL A 1102 16.20 -67.96 -47.69
CA VAL A 1102 15.36 -68.09 -46.48
C VAL A 1102 15.75 -69.34 -45.67
N GLU A 1103 16.45 -70.30 -46.29
CA GLU A 1103 16.86 -71.57 -45.67
C GLU A 1103 18.25 -71.51 -45.02
N LEU A 1104 18.97 -70.40 -45.19
CA LEU A 1104 20.33 -70.20 -44.68
C LEU A 1104 20.36 -69.17 -43.55
N ALA A 1105 21.14 -69.43 -42.49
CA ALA A 1105 21.26 -68.54 -41.33
C ALA A 1105 21.72 -67.11 -41.70
N ASP A 1106 22.62 -66.98 -42.68
CA ASP A 1106 23.09 -65.69 -43.22
C ASP A 1106 22.64 -65.48 -44.69
N GLY A 1107 21.54 -66.12 -45.10
CA GLY A 1107 21.18 -66.24 -46.51
C GLY A 1107 20.87 -64.89 -47.19
N GLU A 1108 20.24 -63.96 -46.47
CA GLU A 1108 19.97 -62.62 -47.00
C GLU A 1108 21.27 -61.83 -47.20
N GLU A 1109 22.21 -61.87 -46.25
CA GLU A 1109 23.50 -61.18 -46.38
C GLU A 1109 24.33 -61.73 -47.55
N ARG A 1110 24.36 -63.07 -47.69
CA ARG A 1110 25.01 -63.73 -48.83
C ARG A 1110 24.38 -63.31 -50.15
N TYR A 1111 23.05 -63.37 -50.24
CA TYR A 1111 22.33 -62.97 -51.45
C TYR A 1111 22.66 -61.52 -51.84
N GLN A 1112 22.66 -60.59 -50.87
CA GLN A 1112 23.02 -59.19 -51.12
C GLN A 1112 24.47 -59.04 -51.60
N PHE A 1113 25.43 -59.74 -50.99
CA PHE A 1113 26.82 -59.74 -51.46
C PHE A 1113 26.95 -60.20 -52.92
N TYR A 1114 26.41 -61.37 -53.28
CA TYR A 1114 26.49 -61.88 -54.64
C TYR A 1114 25.75 -60.99 -55.64
N ARG A 1115 24.61 -60.41 -55.24
CA ARG A 1115 23.86 -59.46 -56.07
C ARG A 1115 24.68 -58.21 -56.36
N GLN A 1116 25.31 -57.62 -55.35
CA GLN A 1116 26.11 -56.40 -55.50
C GLN A 1116 27.38 -56.64 -56.32
N VAL A 1117 28.12 -57.72 -56.04
CA VAL A 1117 29.33 -58.08 -56.81
C VAL A 1117 29.00 -58.40 -58.26
N SER A 1118 27.91 -59.15 -58.52
CA SER A 1118 27.45 -59.45 -59.89
C SER A 1118 27.14 -58.18 -60.68
N SER A 1119 26.48 -57.20 -60.04
CA SER A 1119 26.18 -55.91 -60.67
C SER A 1119 27.46 -55.16 -61.03
N LYS A 1120 28.42 -55.06 -60.10
CA LYS A 1120 29.70 -54.35 -60.32
C LYS A 1120 30.55 -55.04 -61.39
N LEU A 1121 30.65 -56.37 -61.39
CA LEU A 1121 31.35 -57.12 -62.42
C LEU A 1121 30.76 -56.89 -63.81
N ASN A 1122 29.42 -56.83 -63.92
CA ASN A 1122 28.75 -56.51 -65.18
C ASN A 1122 29.05 -55.10 -65.68
N ASP A 1123 29.09 -54.11 -64.78
CA ASP A 1123 29.45 -52.73 -65.12
C ASP A 1123 30.89 -52.60 -65.59
N ILE A 1124 31.85 -53.27 -64.91
CA ILE A 1124 33.26 -53.30 -65.31
C ILE A 1124 33.41 -53.92 -66.70
N ARG A 1125 32.76 -55.07 -66.95
CA ARG A 1125 32.75 -55.73 -68.27
C ARG A 1125 32.16 -54.84 -69.36
N ARG A 1126 31.12 -54.07 -69.05
CA ARG A 1126 30.48 -53.14 -70.01
C ARG A 1126 31.39 -51.96 -70.36
N ARG A 1127 32.23 -51.49 -69.44
CA ARG A 1127 33.17 -50.39 -69.69
C ARG A 1127 34.40 -50.81 -70.50
N LEU A 1128 34.79 -52.08 -70.44
CA LEU A 1128 35.95 -52.65 -71.14
C LEU A 1128 35.62 -53.25 -72.52
N LYS A 1129 34.33 -53.35 -72.87
CA LYS A 1129 33.84 -53.66 -74.22
C LYS A 1129 33.59 -52.38 -74.99
#